data_AF-A0A8T2IIF5-F1
#
_entry.id   AF-A0A8T2IIF5-F1
#
_cell.length_a   1.000
_cell.length_b   1.000
_cell.length_c   1.000
_cell.angle_alpha   90.00
_cell.angle_beta   90.00
_cell.angle_gamma   90.00
#
_symmetry.space_group_name_H-M   'P 1'
#
loop_
_entity.id
_entity.type
_entity.pdbx_description
1 polymer ?
#
loop_
_entity_poly.entity_id
_entity_poly.type
_entity_poly.pdbx_seq_one_letter_code
_entity_poly.pdbx_strand_id
1 'polypeptide(L)'
;MKRRSEPEVRNSTEIRKKKKIEELGLNLSSTSDDDTQYSNQGTQESSTSGTGSDSDGEEKRPVFRSVGEDASSEPVAEGSSSRYSMYNSVSQKLMAKMGFREGEGLGKFGQGRKEIVETSNQKGRRGLGLVLKGFEKELNINWRQEPEATAYEEVDWFPECTTEIPDADELSDWMTVGKQRPKERDSDLLYFADVCAGPGGFSEYVLWRKKWHAKGFGMTLKGPNDFKLEDFYAAPSELFEPYYGEGGVDGDGDVTRPENITAFRNFVLDNTEHKGVHFMMADGGFSVEGQENIQEILSKQLLLCQFLVGLSVIRTGGHFICKTFDLFTPFSVGLVYLLYCCFERVSLFKPLTSRPANSERTLSEPRQADIRKECLKLWGVPDQARVAPTNSEPKTKFFQLIQSSEIEVFGYKPTPLTSKTIKKLSNLLDFRCMVCGSDPTFLLGLGRSQIYTWAGRPSDRWTKIDLKTELPRETLLSVEIVYELKGEGKAQRKISAIHVLDALFLNGTDVRKYHFNQRIQLAEKFVKAVSKPSRPDMNPIRVKEVYRLEEIEKIFLRLEMKVIKGSGGGMRLSYTGRDDRHFLPCGLYIVKTINDPWTMAFSKSHNKKYFYNSKNKQSSYEVPVESIAPFNVCYFERLFWEWDDGVHSSQKQDSSSEKLSKDTVLQFIQAHHPFNPCGPREER
;
A
#
# COMPACT_ATOMS: atom_id res chain seq x y z
N MET A 1 -35.79 -57.14 15.27
CA MET A 1 -34.52 -57.92 15.36
C MET A 1 -33.39 -57.00 15.82
N LYS A 2 -32.42 -57.56 16.53
CA LYS A 2 -31.46 -56.92 17.44
C LYS A 2 -30.43 -55.98 16.78
N ARG A 3 -30.15 -54.89 17.52
CA ARG A 3 -28.87 -54.21 17.86
C ARG A 3 -27.52 -54.74 17.32
N ARG A 4 -26.56 -53.77 17.28
CA ARG A 4 -25.08 -53.82 17.41
C ARG A 4 -24.32 -54.13 16.11
N SER A 5 -23.16 -53.55 15.78
CA SER A 5 -22.10 -52.88 16.56
C SER A 5 -21.00 -52.37 15.60
N GLU A 6 -20.40 -51.20 15.85
CA GLU A 6 -18.98 -50.91 15.56
C GLU A 6 -18.08 -51.77 16.49
N PRO A 7 -16.82 -52.16 16.18
CA PRO A 7 -15.70 -51.19 16.12
C PRO A 7 -14.38 -51.59 15.36
N GLU A 8 -13.41 -50.65 15.42
CA GLU A 8 -11.94 -50.83 15.57
C GLU A 8 -10.95 -51.07 14.40
N VAL A 9 -10.20 -49.98 14.10
CA VAL A 9 -8.72 -49.78 14.04
C VAL A 9 -7.78 -51.01 14.18
N ARG A 10 -6.87 -51.22 13.22
CA ARG A 10 -5.37 -51.16 13.37
C ARG A 10 -4.56 -51.52 12.11
N ASN A 11 -3.45 -50.80 11.98
CA ASN A 11 -2.34 -50.80 11.02
C ASN A 11 -1.80 -52.16 10.51
N SER A 12 -1.35 -52.19 9.23
CA SER A 12 0.07 -52.39 8.85
C SER A 12 0.27 -52.37 7.31
N THR A 13 1.22 -51.52 6.86
CA THR A 13 2.33 -51.73 5.90
C THR A 13 2.16 -52.80 4.78
N GLU A 14 2.51 -52.62 3.50
CA GLU A 14 3.55 -51.79 2.85
C GLU A 14 3.48 -51.95 1.30
N ILE A 15 4.18 -51.07 0.55
CA ILE A 15 4.78 -51.24 -0.80
C ILE A 15 4.11 -50.58 -2.04
N ARG A 16 4.73 -49.44 -2.43
CA ARG A 16 5.27 -49.04 -3.77
C ARG A 16 4.68 -47.84 -4.54
N LYS A 17 5.52 -46.79 -4.60
CA LYS A 17 5.96 -45.89 -5.72
C LYS A 17 5.71 -44.41 -5.35
N LYS A 18 6.64 -43.45 -5.41
CA LYS A 18 7.95 -43.28 -6.07
C LYS A 18 8.73 -42.16 -5.34
N LYS A 19 10.04 -42.33 -5.17
CA LYS A 19 11.03 -41.30 -4.84
C LYS A 19 11.51 -40.60 -6.12
N LYS A 20 11.63 -39.27 -6.12
CA LYS A 20 12.81 -38.51 -6.59
C LYS A 20 12.65 -37.03 -6.26
N ILE A 21 13.25 -36.62 -5.14
CA ILE A 21 13.62 -35.25 -4.77
C ILE A 21 15.09 -35.34 -4.35
N GLU A 22 15.84 -34.28 -4.62
CA GLU A 22 17.30 -34.06 -4.43
C GLU A 22 18.16 -34.30 -5.67
N GLU A 23 18.22 -33.25 -6.51
CA GLU A 23 19.48 -32.67 -7.00
C GLU A 23 19.14 -31.38 -7.75
N LEU A 24 19.47 -30.23 -7.15
CA LEU A 24 19.86 -28.96 -7.77
C LEU A 24 19.93 -27.92 -6.66
N GLY A 25 21.09 -27.89 -5.99
CA GLY A 25 21.50 -26.74 -5.20
C GLY A 25 21.85 -25.60 -6.14
N LEU A 26 21.08 -24.53 -6.10
CA LEU A 26 21.45 -23.23 -6.63
C LEU A 26 21.26 -22.22 -5.50
N ASN A 27 22.38 -21.74 -4.97
CA ASN A 27 22.44 -20.64 -4.02
C ASN A 27 21.95 -19.37 -4.73
N LEU A 28 20.87 -18.79 -4.22
CA LEU A 28 20.34 -17.50 -4.66
C LEU A 28 21.13 -16.39 -3.95
N SER A 29 21.97 -15.68 -4.69
CA SER A 29 22.67 -14.48 -4.18
C SER A 29 21.87 -13.22 -4.47
N SER A 30 21.84 -12.34 -3.48
CA SER A 30 21.24 -11.01 -3.55
C SER A 30 22.03 -10.09 -4.48
N THR A 31 21.33 -9.21 -5.17
CA THR A 31 21.90 -7.93 -5.63
C THR A 31 21.16 -6.82 -4.91
N SER A 32 21.44 -6.71 -3.62
CA SER A 32 21.18 -5.51 -2.84
C SER A 32 22.40 -4.61 -2.98
N ASP A 33 22.25 -3.49 -3.68
CA ASP A 33 23.19 -2.38 -3.58
C ASP A 33 22.96 -1.73 -2.20
N ASP A 34 23.85 -2.01 -1.25
CA ASP A 34 23.90 -1.33 0.04
C ASP A 34 25.30 -0.73 0.24
N ASP A 35 25.31 0.53 0.69
CA ASP A 35 26.47 1.39 0.88
C ASP A 35 27.43 0.79 1.92
N THR A 36 28.73 0.76 1.61
CA THR A 36 29.77 0.39 2.57
C THR A 36 30.53 1.61 3.09
N GLN A 37 30.54 1.69 4.41
CA GLN A 37 31.16 2.69 5.27
C GLN A 37 32.69 2.69 5.13
N TYR A 38 33.26 3.89 5.05
CA TYR A 38 34.68 4.13 5.27
C TYR A 38 35.03 3.85 6.75
N SER A 39 36.02 2.98 6.98
CA SER A 39 36.86 3.12 8.17
C SER A 39 38.33 2.76 7.90
N ASN A 40 39.16 3.63 8.46
CA ASN A 40 40.61 3.81 8.34
C ASN A 40 41.46 2.54 8.49
N GLN A 41 42.47 2.40 7.62
CA GLN A 41 43.67 1.60 7.88
C GLN A 41 44.63 2.37 8.80
N GLY A 42 44.95 1.75 9.94
CA GLY A 42 46.12 2.05 10.76
C GLY A 42 47.03 0.83 10.79
N THR A 43 48.28 1.04 10.39
CA THR A 43 49.46 0.16 10.51
C THR A 43 49.69 -0.38 11.93
N GLN A 44 50.04 -1.67 12.08
CA GLN A 44 51.29 -2.15 12.70
C GLN A 44 51.34 -3.69 12.91
N GLU A 45 52.44 -4.26 12.42
CA GLU A 45 53.35 -5.28 12.99
C GLU A 45 52.88 -6.50 13.83
N SER A 46 53.52 -7.62 13.47
CA SER A 46 54.20 -8.62 14.32
C SER A 46 53.56 -10.01 14.58
N SER A 47 54.27 -11.01 14.06
CA SER A 47 54.66 -12.31 14.65
C SER A 47 53.60 -13.26 15.23
N THR A 48 53.50 -14.49 14.72
CA THR A 48 54.16 -15.70 15.26
C THR A 48 53.65 -16.99 14.58
N SER A 49 54.51 -18.00 14.68
CA SER A 49 54.55 -19.35 14.10
C SER A 49 53.45 -20.34 14.52
N GLY A 50 53.22 -21.36 13.69
CA GLY A 50 52.57 -22.62 14.07
C GLY A 50 52.59 -23.69 12.97
N THR A 51 53.42 -24.72 13.17
CA THR A 51 53.67 -25.91 12.32
C THR A 51 52.75 -27.10 12.61
N GLY A 52 52.55 -28.00 11.62
CA GLY A 52 52.09 -29.40 11.74
C GLY A 52 51.51 -29.91 10.41
N SER A 53 52.27 -30.58 9.54
CA SER A 53 52.67 -32.01 9.45
C SER A 53 51.60 -33.00 8.94
N ASP A 54 51.83 -33.49 7.71
CA ASP A 54 51.68 -34.84 7.14
C ASP A 54 50.44 -35.72 7.37
N SER A 55 49.83 -36.17 6.27
CA SER A 55 49.81 -37.61 5.91
C SER A 55 49.25 -37.88 4.50
N ASP A 56 49.92 -38.80 3.81
CA ASP A 56 49.73 -39.29 2.45
C ASP A 56 48.49 -40.17 2.21
N GLY A 57 48.10 -40.26 0.93
CA GLY A 57 47.20 -41.28 0.39
C GLY A 57 47.16 -41.25 -1.14
N GLU A 58 48.02 -42.04 -1.79
CA GLU A 58 48.07 -42.27 -3.24
C GLU A 58 46.84 -43.02 -3.78
N GLU A 59 46.44 -42.78 -5.04
CA GLU A 59 46.26 -43.86 -6.04
C GLU A 59 46.16 -43.38 -7.51
N LYS A 60 47.26 -43.65 -8.25
CA LYS A 60 47.41 -44.22 -9.62
C LYS A 60 46.58 -43.70 -10.81
N ARG A 61 47.31 -43.12 -11.78
CA ARG A 61 47.01 -43.10 -13.23
C ARG A 61 47.87 -44.14 -13.98
N PRO A 62 47.39 -44.78 -15.07
CA PRO A 62 48.20 -45.72 -15.84
C PRO A 62 49.06 -45.01 -16.90
N VAL A 63 50.28 -45.50 -17.08
CA VAL A 63 51.25 -45.16 -18.12
C VAL A 63 51.39 -46.35 -19.07
N PHE A 64 51.51 -46.11 -20.38
CA PHE A 64 52.16 -46.99 -21.36
C PHE A 64 52.43 -46.15 -22.63
N ARG A 65 53.54 -46.21 -23.37
CA ARG A 65 54.93 -46.68 -23.23
C ARG A 65 55.63 -46.18 -24.51
N SER A 66 56.85 -45.67 -24.41
CA SER A 66 57.67 -45.20 -25.53
C SER A 66 58.26 -46.38 -26.32
N VAL A 67 58.28 -46.28 -27.66
CA VAL A 67 59.05 -47.18 -28.54
C VAL A 67 59.77 -46.36 -29.61
N GLY A 68 61.12 -46.41 -29.56
CA GLY A 68 62.00 -46.68 -30.70
C GLY A 68 62.20 -45.63 -31.79
N GLU A 69 63.38 -45.00 -31.77
CA GLU A 69 64.04 -44.39 -32.94
C GLU A 69 64.56 -45.48 -33.88
N ASP A 70 64.26 -45.37 -35.18
CA ASP A 70 65.26 -45.54 -36.26
C ASP A 70 64.67 -45.20 -37.65
N ALA A 71 65.57 -44.74 -38.53
CA ALA A 71 65.48 -44.62 -40.00
C ALA A 71 65.21 -43.23 -40.65
N SER A 72 66.34 -42.65 -41.06
CA SER A 72 66.64 -41.97 -42.34
C SER A 72 65.93 -40.67 -42.73
N SER A 73 66.74 -39.62 -42.76
CA SER A 73 66.56 -38.30 -43.35
C SER A 73 66.56 -38.32 -44.89
N GLU A 74 65.54 -37.71 -45.50
CA GLU A 74 65.63 -37.07 -46.82
C GLU A 74 65.35 -35.56 -46.67
N PRO A 75 66.03 -34.68 -47.43
CA PRO A 75 66.01 -33.25 -47.19
C PRO A 75 64.67 -32.62 -47.62
N VAL A 76 64.14 -31.76 -46.76
CA VAL A 76 63.00 -30.88 -47.07
C VAL A 76 63.46 -29.84 -48.08
N ALA A 77 62.78 -29.77 -49.22
CA ALA A 77 62.97 -28.71 -50.20
C ALA A 77 62.80 -27.33 -49.54
N GLU A 78 63.78 -26.46 -49.76
CA GLU A 78 63.78 -25.06 -49.34
C GLU A 78 62.52 -24.35 -49.84
N GLY A 79 61.74 -23.75 -48.92
CA GLY A 79 60.65 -22.86 -49.30
C GLY A 79 59.42 -22.80 -48.38
N SER A 80 59.42 -23.30 -47.14
CA SER A 80 58.23 -23.15 -46.27
C SER A 80 58.23 -21.81 -45.54
N SER A 81 57.20 -21.01 -45.81
CA SER A 81 56.92 -19.73 -45.14
C SER A 81 56.60 -19.95 -43.65
N SER A 82 56.96 -18.99 -42.80
CA SER A 82 56.95 -19.04 -41.31
C SER A 82 55.62 -19.38 -40.61
N ARG A 83 54.56 -19.68 -41.36
CA ARG A 83 53.20 -19.91 -40.83
C ARG A 83 52.88 -21.36 -40.47
N TYR A 84 53.63 -22.35 -40.98
CA TYR A 84 53.32 -23.77 -40.76
C TYR A 84 54.19 -24.47 -39.71
N SER A 85 55.14 -23.76 -39.10
CA SER A 85 55.98 -24.24 -37.98
C SER A 85 55.19 -24.46 -36.68
N MET A 86 53.98 -23.91 -36.57
CA MET A 86 53.10 -24.06 -35.40
C MET A 86 52.45 -25.45 -35.29
N TYR A 87 52.46 -26.25 -36.36
CA TYR A 87 51.90 -27.60 -36.34
C TYR A 87 52.94 -28.64 -35.93
N ASN A 88 52.54 -29.62 -35.12
CA ASN A 88 53.46 -30.68 -34.70
C ASN A 88 53.89 -31.56 -35.90
N SER A 89 54.99 -32.28 -35.73
CA SER A 89 55.62 -33.11 -36.78
C SER A 89 54.72 -34.25 -37.28
N VAL A 90 53.78 -34.73 -36.46
CA VAL A 90 52.81 -35.76 -36.83
C VAL A 90 51.75 -35.19 -37.77
N SER A 91 51.22 -34.00 -37.46
CA SER A 91 50.26 -33.28 -38.28
C SER A 91 50.84 -32.95 -39.66
N GLN A 92 52.11 -32.51 -39.72
CA GLN A 92 52.79 -32.22 -40.98
C GLN A 92 52.92 -33.47 -41.87
N LYS A 93 53.34 -34.62 -41.30
CA LYS A 93 53.40 -35.90 -42.02
C LYS A 93 52.04 -36.38 -42.51
N LEU A 94 50.98 -36.17 -41.71
CA LEU A 94 49.62 -36.56 -42.08
C LEU A 94 49.08 -35.69 -43.23
N MET A 95 49.32 -34.37 -43.18
CA MET A 95 48.95 -33.43 -44.23
C MET A 95 49.63 -33.78 -45.55
N ALA A 96 50.94 -34.07 -45.53
CA ALA A 96 51.68 -34.52 -46.70
C ALA A 96 51.12 -35.81 -47.30
N LYS A 97 50.79 -36.81 -46.45
CA LYS A 97 50.21 -38.10 -46.88
C LYS A 97 48.82 -37.95 -47.52
N MET A 98 48.07 -36.90 -47.16
CA MET A 98 46.75 -36.58 -47.70
C MET A 98 46.81 -35.68 -48.95
N GLY A 99 48.01 -35.43 -49.49
CA GLY A 99 48.21 -34.67 -50.73
C GLY A 99 48.18 -33.15 -50.55
N PHE A 100 48.38 -32.65 -49.33
CA PHE A 100 48.46 -31.21 -49.07
C PHE A 100 49.63 -30.57 -49.81
N ARG A 101 49.35 -29.45 -50.50
CA ARG A 101 50.34 -28.55 -51.10
C ARG A 101 50.15 -27.15 -50.54
N GLU A 102 51.24 -26.45 -50.26
CA GLU A 102 51.17 -25.11 -49.68
C GLU A 102 50.39 -24.17 -50.62
N GLY A 103 49.30 -23.58 -50.11
CA GLY A 103 48.42 -22.73 -50.91
C GLY A 103 47.31 -23.47 -51.67
N GLU A 104 47.08 -24.77 -51.46
CA GLU A 104 45.94 -25.51 -51.99
C GLU A 104 45.04 -26.08 -50.88
N GLY A 105 43.80 -26.40 -51.22
CA GLY A 105 42.86 -27.05 -50.33
C GLY A 105 43.25 -28.49 -49.99
N LEU A 106 43.01 -28.94 -48.76
CA LEU A 106 43.32 -30.32 -48.35
C LEU A 106 42.56 -31.37 -49.21
N GLY A 107 43.28 -32.27 -49.89
CA GLY A 107 42.74 -33.36 -50.70
C GLY A 107 43.53 -33.62 -51.99
N LYS A 108 43.39 -34.83 -52.57
CA LYS A 108 44.17 -35.29 -53.73
C LYS A 108 44.09 -34.37 -54.97
N PHE A 109 43.02 -33.57 -55.11
CA PHE A 109 42.81 -32.63 -56.22
C PHE A 109 42.71 -31.17 -55.76
N GLY A 110 43.20 -30.84 -54.56
CA GLY A 110 43.11 -29.48 -54.04
C GLY A 110 41.68 -29.06 -53.62
N GLN A 111 40.76 -30.02 -53.50
CA GLN A 111 39.32 -29.74 -53.31
C GLN A 111 38.93 -29.22 -51.91
N GLY A 112 39.86 -29.26 -50.96
CA GLY A 112 39.59 -28.76 -49.61
C GLY A 112 39.43 -27.23 -49.60
N ARG A 113 38.91 -26.70 -48.50
CA ARG A 113 38.82 -25.25 -48.33
C ARG A 113 40.24 -24.70 -48.16
N LYS A 114 40.62 -23.73 -48.99
CA LYS A 114 41.93 -23.06 -48.95
C LYS A 114 42.01 -21.99 -47.86
N GLU A 115 40.86 -21.45 -47.47
CA GLU A 115 40.73 -20.45 -46.42
C GLU A 115 40.24 -21.06 -45.12
N ILE A 116 40.65 -20.47 -43.99
CA ILE A 116 40.16 -20.83 -42.67
C ILE A 116 38.63 -20.78 -42.71
N VAL A 117 37.96 -21.76 -42.08
CA VAL A 117 36.52 -21.67 -41.87
C VAL A 117 36.27 -20.42 -41.05
N GLU A 118 35.80 -19.36 -41.71
CA GLU A 118 35.43 -18.12 -41.03
C GLU A 118 34.49 -18.48 -39.89
N THR A 119 34.89 -18.11 -38.69
CA THR A 119 34.02 -18.19 -37.53
C THR A 119 32.75 -17.42 -37.85
N SER A 120 31.60 -18.06 -37.65
CA SER A 120 30.31 -17.41 -37.85
C SER A 120 30.28 -16.08 -37.09
N ASN A 121 30.26 -14.97 -37.81
CA ASN A 121 30.06 -13.63 -37.25
C ASN A 121 28.60 -13.40 -36.80
N GLN A 122 27.75 -14.41 -36.97
CA GLN A 122 26.35 -14.41 -36.55
C GLN A 122 26.29 -14.47 -35.02
N LYS A 123 25.90 -13.35 -34.38
CA LYS A 123 25.62 -13.29 -32.94
C LYS A 123 24.22 -13.87 -32.66
N GLY A 124 24.17 -14.93 -31.85
CA GLY A 124 22.92 -15.57 -31.38
C GLY A 124 22.45 -16.79 -32.21
N ARG A 125 21.38 -17.48 -31.75
CA ARG A 125 20.81 -18.66 -32.41
C ARG A 125 19.82 -18.29 -33.51
N ARG A 126 20.29 -17.65 -34.59
CA ARG A 126 19.41 -17.11 -35.67
C ARG A 126 19.21 -18.04 -36.88
N GLY A 127 19.59 -19.32 -36.75
CA GLY A 127 19.47 -20.30 -37.83
C GLY A 127 20.50 -20.07 -38.94
N LEU A 128 20.88 -21.14 -39.63
CA LEU A 128 21.83 -21.09 -40.75
C LEU A 128 21.19 -20.33 -41.92
N GLY A 129 21.75 -19.17 -42.29
CA GLY A 129 21.42 -18.47 -43.55
C GLY A 129 20.52 -17.23 -43.45
N LEU A 130 20.08 -16.81 -42.26
CA LEU A 130 19.30 -15.57 -42.12
C LEU A 130 20.22 -14.36 -41.91
N VAL A 131 20.27 -13.49 -42.93
CA VAL A 131 20.98 -12.20 -42.92
C VAL A 131 19.95 -11.06 -43.00
N LEU A 132 19.86 -10.25 -41.94
CA LEU A 132 19.03 -9.03 -41.91
C LEU A 132 19.93 -7.82 -42.20
N LYS A 133 19.68 -7.15 -43.33
CA LYS A 133 20.39 -5.92 -43.71
C LYS A 133 20.21 -4.85 -42.62
N GLY A 134 21.32 -4.41 -42.02
CA GLY A 134 21.35 -3.35 -41.00
C GLY A 134 22.03 -3.73 -39.68
N PHE A 135 22.15 -5.03 -39.39
CA PHE A 135 22.79 -5.55 -38.15
C PHE A 135 24.22 -6.09 -38.37
N GLU A 136 24.79 -5.93 -39.56
CA GLU A 136 26.10 -6.43 -39.95
C GLU A 136 27.24 -5.41 -39.78
N LYS A 137 26.97 -4.20 -39.28
CA LYS A 137 28.02 -3.21 -39.05
C LYS A 137 28.86 -3.61 -37.84
N GLU A 138 30.19 -3.57 -37.99
CA GLU A 138 31.08 -3.40 -36.84
C GLU A 138 30.61 -2.18 -36.06
N LEU A 139 30.24 -2.37 -34.80
CA LEU A 139 29.82 -1.30 -33.91
C LEU A 139 31.06 -0.49 -33.49
N ASN A 140 31.59 0.31 -34.43
CA ASN A 140 32.50 1.42 -34.13
C ASN A 140 31.69 2.58 -33.55
N ILE A 141 30.94 2.32 -32.46
CA ILE A 141 30.11 3.33 -31.79
C ILE A 141 31.03 4.21 -30.95
N ASN A 142 31.10 5.49 -31.30
CA ASN A 142 31.74 6.49 -30.47
C ASN A 142 30.74 7.08 -29.47
N TRP A 143 30.64 6.46 -28.29
CA TRP A 143 29.78 6.91 -27.18
C TRP A 143 30.17 8.27 -26.61
N ARG A 144 31.35 8.82 -26.96
CA ARG A 144 31.79 10.16 -26.51
C ARG A 144 31.08 11.32 -27.20
N GLN A 145 30.19 11.04 -28.16
CA GLN A 145 29.38 12.04 -28.85
C GLN A 145 27.94 12.13 -28.30
N GLU A 146 27.64 11.47 -27.18
CA GLU A 146 26.34 11.59 -26.51
C GLU A 146 26.14 13.00 -25.93
N PRO A 147 24.90 13.52 -25.94
CA PRO A 147 24.58 14.80 -25.32
C PRO A 147 24.88 14.77 -23.82
N GLU A 148 25.18 15.95 -23.26
CA GLU A 148 25.47 16.07 -21.84
C GLU A 148 24.27 15.61 -21.01
N ALA A 149 24.51 14.78 -20.00
CA ALA A 149 23.44 14.30 -19.14
C ALA A 149 22.82 15.47 -18.36
N THR A 150 21.49 15.54 -18.28
CA THR A 150 20.75 16.60 -17.60
C THR A 150 19.63 16.02 -16.75
N ALA A 151 19.16 16.75 -15.74
CA ALA A 151 17.98 16.37 -14.95
C ALA A 151 16.64 16.63 -15.66
N TYR A 152 16.65 17.23 -16.85
CA TYR A 152 15.45 17.51 -17.64
C TYR A 152 15.24 16.39 -18.66
N GLU A 153 14.04 15.84 -18.67
CA GLU A 153 13.67 14.72 -19.53
C GLU A 153 12.55 15.17 -20.47
N GLU A 154 12.74 14.95 -21.77
CA GLU A 154 11.70 15.17 -22.77
C GLU A 154 10.81 13.92 -22.86
N VAL A 155 9.49 14.13 -22.98
CA VAL A 155 8.52 13.04 -23.07
C VAL A 155 7.80 13.15 -24.41
N ASP A 156 8.10 12.17 -25.27
CA ASP A 156 7.38 12.00 -26.53
C ASP A 156 6.15 11.12 -26.30
N TRP A 157 5.00 11.66 -26.71
CA TRP A 157 3.73 10.98 -26.65
C TRP A 157 3.37 10.44 -28.03
N PHE A 158 2.68 9.30 -28.07
CA PHE A 158 2.00 8.90 -29.29
C PHE A 158 0.97 9.99 -29.67
N PRO A 159 0.66 10.12 -30.98
CA PRO A 159 -0.50 10.91 -31.42
C PRO A 159 -1.76 10.51 -30.66
N GLU A 160 -2.75 11.39 -30.54
CA GLU A 160 -4.01 10.99 -29.91
C GLU A 160 -4.71 9.91 -30.75
N CYS A 161 -5.24 8.89 -30.09
CA CYS A 161 -5.98 7.84 -30.77
C CYS A 161 -7.28 8.41 -31.34
N THR A 162 -7.38 8.44 -32.67
CA THR A 162 -8.59 8.88 -33.37
C THR A 162 -9.49 7.72 -33.79
N THR A 163 -9.02 6.48 -33.64
CA THR A 163 -9.81 5.28 -33.93
C THR A 163 -10.70 4.98 -32.74
N GLU A 164 -11.91 4.49 -33.00
CA GLU A 164 -12.79 4.05 -31.92
C GLU A 164 -12.12 2.91 -31.13
N ILE A 165 -12.48 2.82 -29.84
CA ILE A 165 -12.12 1.65 -29.04
C ILE A 165 -12.75 0.46 -29.76
N PRO A 166 -11.97 -0.56 -30.16
CA PRO A 166 -12.51 -1.70 -30.88
C PRO A 166 -13.69 -2.30 -30.10
N ASP A 167 -14.85 -2.49 -30.75
CA ASP A 167 -16.09 -2.95 -30.10
C ASP A 167 -16.16 -4.48 -30.01
N ALA A 168 -17.18 -5.06 -29.39
CA ALA A 168 -17.27 -6.51 -29.17
C ALA A 168 -17.58 -7.35 -30.43
N ASP A 169 -17.95 -6.76 -31.56
CA ASP A 169 -18.14 -7.49 -32.83
C ASP A 169 -16.87 -7.41 -33.69
N GLU A 170 -16.08 -6.35 -33.54
CA GLU A 170 -14.68 -6.21 -33.99
C GLU A 170 -13.70 -6.98 -33.07
N LEU A 171 -14.06 -7.10 -31.78
CA LEU A 171 -13.46 -7.86 -30.68
C LEU A 171 -14.47 -8.90 -30.18
N SER A 172 -14.86 -9.89 -30.97
CA SER A 172 -15.68 -11.01 -30.48
C SER A 172 -14.99 -11.91 -29.44
N ASP A 173 -14.10 -11.32 -28.63
CA ASP A 173 -13.96 -11.45 -27.18
C ASP A 173 -13.51 -10.09 -26.53
N TRP A 174 -14.39 -9.13 -26.20
CA TRP A 174 -14.50 -8.44 -24.87
C TRP A 174 -15.19 -7.03 -24.78
N MET A 175 -16.19 -7.01 -23.85
CA MET A 175 -17.00 -6.04 -23.05
C MET A 175 -16.88 -4.48 -23.03
N THR A 176 -18.01 -3.89 -22.58
CA THR A 176 -18.70 -2.58 -22.67
C THR A 176 -18.21 -1.29 -21.94
N VAL A 177 -18.64 -0.14 -22.50
CA VAL A 177 -18.33 1.28 -22.16
C VAL A 177 -19.42 1.98 -21.31
N GLY A 178 -19.02 2.89 -20.40
CA GLY A 178 -19.89 3.77 -19.60
C GLY A 178 -19.71 5.29 -19.88
N LYS A 179 -20.68 6.14 -19.50
CA LYS A 179 -20.70 7.60 -19.76
C LYS A 179 -19.82 8.43 -18.81
N GLN A 180 -19.27 9.53 -19.34
CA GLN A 180 -18.42 10.54 -18.66
C GLN A 180 -19.14 11.29 -17.52
N ARG A 181 -18.40 11.60 -16.44
CA ARG A 181 -18.89 12.31 -15.23
C ARG A 181 -18.04 13.56 -14.93
N PRO A 182 -18.57 14.56 -14.19
CA PRO A 182 -17.88 15.82 -13.90
C PRO A 182 -16.80 15.70 -12.82
N LYS A 183 -15.86 16.66 -12.80
CA LYS A 183 -14.68 16.77 -11.91
C LYS A 183 -15.00 16.44 -10.45
N GLU A 184 -14.25 15.48 -9.89
CA GLU A 184 -14.31 15.06 -8.48
C GLU A 184 -13.95 16.23 -7.53
N ARG A 185 -14.65 16.28 -6.38
CA ARG A 185 -14.39 17.24 -5.31
C ARG A 185 -13.10 16.86 -4.58
N ASP A 186 -12.31 17.86 -4.21
CA ASP A 186 -10.99 17.78 -3.56
C ASP A 186 -10.99 17.10 -2.15
N SER A 187 -12.14 16.59 -1.69
CA SER A 187 -12.31 15.96 -0.38
C SER A 187 -11.96 14.47 -0.33
N ASP A 188 -11.81 13.80 -1.47
CA ASP A 188 -11.81 12.34 -1.51
C ASP A 188 -10.41 11.73 -1.28
N LEU A 189 -10.35 10.45 -0.88
CA LEU A 189 -9.09 9.72 -0.74
C LEU A 189 -8.49 9.44 -2.11
N LEU A 190 -7.17 9.59 -2.24
CA LEU A 190 -6.45 9.09 -3.41
C LEU A 190 -6.28 7.57 -3.30
N TYR A 191 -7.05 6.84 -4.09
CA TYR A 191 -6.88 5.40 -4.27
C TYR A 191 -5.84 5.07 -5.35
N PHE A 192 -4.93 4.16 -5.06
CA PHE A 192 -3.96 3.63 -6.02
C PHE A 192 -3.77 2.12 -5.87
N ALA A 193 -3.31 1.46 -6.93
CA ALA A 193 -2.91 0.05 -6.89
C ALA A 193 -1.43 -0.12 -7.25
N ASP A 194 -0.76 -1.11 -6.67
CA ASP A 194 0.64 -1.44 -6.92
C ASP A 194 0.79 -2.96 -7.09
N VAL A 195 1.05 -3.41 -8.33
CA VAL A 195 1.01 -4.83 -8.70
C VAL A 195 2.38 -5.31 -9.17
N CYS A 196 2.75 -6.53 -8.79
CA CYS A 196 4.09 -7.11 -9.02
C CYS A 196 5.21 -6.23 -8.46
N ALA A 197 4.96 -5.62 -7.30
CA ALA A 197 5.71 -4.48 -6.81
C ALA A 197 6.44 -4.72 -5.49
N GLY A 198 6.60 -5.96 -5.04
CA GLY A 198 7.41 -6.25 -3.87
C GLY A 198 8.87 -5.80 -4.09
N PRO A 199 9.51 -5.11 -3.12
CA PRO A 199 9.10 -4.93 -1.72
C PRO A 199 8.17 -3.73 -1.41
N GLY A 200 7.77 -2.93 -2.41
CA GLY A 200 6.78 -1.86 -2.26
C GLY A 200 7.31 -0.43 -2.43
N GLY A 201 8.44 -0.24 -3.13
CA GLY A 201 9.09 1.08 -3.25
C GLY A 201 8.21 2.17 -3.88
N PHE A 202 7.41 1.83 -4.90
CA PHE A 202 6.44 2.75 -5.50
C PHE A 202 5.36 3.17 -4.51
N SER A 203 4.78 2.21 -3.78
CA SER A 203 3.85 2.48 -2.70
C SER A 203 4.43 3.35 -1.58
N GLU A 204 5.70 3.12 -1.18
CA GLU A 204 6.37 3.97 -0.18
C GLU A 204 6.41 5.43 -0.65
N TYR A 205 6.78 5.69 -1.91
CA TYR A 205 6.81 7.04 -2.48
C TYR A 205 5.44 7.72 -2.45
N VAL A 206 4.39 7.04 -2.93
CA VAL A 206 3.03 7.61 -3.00
C VAL A 206 2.54 7.96 -1.59
N LEU A 207 2.73 7.06 -0.63
CA LEU A 207 2.29 7.25 0.75
C LEU A 207 3.12 8.30 1.49
N TRP A 208 4.42 8.41 1.23
CA TRP A 208 5.25 9.50 1.76
C TRP A 208 4.75 10.86 1.24
N ARG A 209 4.47 10.96 -0.07
CA ARG A 209 4.03 12.20 -0.70
C ARG A 209 2.63 12.62 -0.26
N LYS A 210 1.70 11.68 -0.17
CA LYS A 210 0.27 11.95 0.08
C LYS A 210 -0.12 11.80 1.56
N LYS A 211 0.74 11.19 2.37
CA LYS A 211 0.46 10.84 3.77
C LYS A 211 -0.87 10.09 3.88
N TRP A 212 -1.65 10.41 4.91
CA TRP A 212 -2.96 9.85 5.20
C TRP A 212 -4.10 10.20 4.21
N HIS A 213 -3.82 10.95 3.14
CA HIS A 213 -4.79 11.26 2.09
C HIS A 213 -4.83 10.21 0.98
N ALA A 214 -4.11 9.09 1.12
CA ALA A 214 -4.08 8.00 0.15
C ALA A 214 -4.38 6.65 0.79
N LYS A 215 -4.92 5.74 -0.01
CA LYS A 215 -5.12 4.32 0.30
C LYS A 215 -4.59 3.50 -0.86
N GLY A 216 -3.65 2.60 -0.56
CA GLY A 216 -3.04 1.72 -1.55
C GLY A 216 -3.51 0.27 -1.43
N PHE A 217 -3.62 -0.40 -2.56
CA PHE A 217 -3.92 -1.84 -2.67
C PHE A 217 -2.79 -2.54 -3.41
N GLY A 218 -2.27 -3.62 -2.86
CA GLY A 218 -1.10 -4.31 -3.41
C GLY A 218 -1.37 -5.75 -3.78
N MET A 219 -0.79 -6.24 -4.87
CA MET A 219 -0.70 -7.67 -5.15
C MET A 219 0.68 -8.00 -5.71
N THR A 220 1.41 -8.92 -5.07
CA THR A 220 2.71 -9.39 -5.52
C THR A 220 2.88 -10.86 -5.12
N LEU A 221 3.80 -11.57 -5.78
CA LEU A 221 4.13 -12.93 -5.39
C LEU A 221 4.63 -12.99 -3.95
N LYS A 222 4.13 -13.95 -3.16
CA LYS A 222 4.70 -14.26 -1.85
C LYS A 222 6.12 -14.80 -1.98
N GLY A 223 6.89 -14.65 -0.90
CA GLY A 223 8.24 -15.20 -0.77
C GLY A 223 9.30 -14.11 -0.60
N PRO A 224 10.53 -14.32 -1.10
CA PRO A 224 11.64 -13.39 -0.85
C PRO A 224 11.42 -11.95 -1.36
N ASN A 225 10.59 -11.81 -2.40
CA ASN A 225 10.26 -10.54 -3.05
C ASN A 225 8.82 -10.09 -2.74
N ASP A 226 8.28 -10.48 -1.58
CA ASP A 226 7.00 -9.97 -1.08
C ASP A 226 7.12 -8.51 -0.60
N PHE A 227 6.01 -7.84 -0.33
CA PHE A 227 5.96 -6.53 0.30
C PHE A 227 6.67 -6.56 1.67
N LYS A 228 7.58 -5.61 1.87
CA LYS A 228 8.27 -5.40 3.14
C LYS A 228 7.74 -4.13 3.79
N LEU A 229 6.51 -4.19 4.29
CA LEU A 229 5.84 -3.04 4.92
C LEU A 229 6.56 -2.56 6.18
N GLU A 230 7.40 -3.42 6.76
CA GLU A 230 8.30 -3.11 7.85
C GLU A 230 9.43 -2.16 7.47
N ASP A 231 9.78 -2.09 6.18
CA ASP A 231 10.85 -1.28 5.62
C ASP A 231 10.34 0.04 5.03
N PHE A 232 9.05 0.35 5.20
CA PHE A 232 8.49 1.66 4.87
C PHE A 232 8.90 2.66 5.96
N TYR A 233 10.09 3.23 5.81
CA TYR A 233 10.65 4.17 6.79
C TYR A 233 10.04 5.56 6.63
N ALA A 234 9.86 6.00 5.38
CA ALA A 234 9.37 7.34 5.08
C ALA A 234 7.84 7.44 5.06
N ALA A 235 7.13 6.32 4.97
CA ALA A 235 5.70 6.27 4.73
C ALA A 235 4.92 5.49 5.80
N PRO A 236 3.65 5.85 6.07
CA PRO A 236 2.76 5.08 6.92
C PRO A 236 2.22 3.84 6.16
N SER A 237 2.86 2.68 6.33
CA SER A 237 2.44 1.43 5.66
C SER A 237 1.07 0.91 6.10
N GLU A 238 0.48 1.45 7.18
CA GLU A 238 -0.87 1.14 7.63
C GLU A 238 -1.95 1.56 6.61
N LEU A 239 -1.60 2.48 5.70
CA LEU A 239 -2.45 2.94 4.60
C LEU A 239 -2.38 2.04 3.35
N PHE A 240 -1.56 0.99 3.39
CA PHE A 240 -1.41 0.01 2.32
C PHE A 240 -2.01 -1.33 2.71
N GLU A 241 -2.67 -1.98 1.77
CA GLU A 241 -3.31 -3.27 1.99
C GLU A 241 -2.89 -4.29 0.92
N PRO A 242 -1.94 -5.17 1.25
CA PRO A 242 -1.62 -6.34 0.43
C PRO A 242 -2.79 -7.30 0.35
N TYR A 243 -3.04 -7.82 -0.85
CA TYR A 243 -4.07 -8.80 -1.16
C TYR A 243 -3.51 -9.77 -2.20
N TYR A 244 -3.53 -11.07 -1.90
CA TYR A 244 -2.79 -12.10 -2.66
C TYR A 244 -3.69 -12.95 -3.56
N GLY A 245 -4.85 -12.42 -3.97
CA GLY A 245 -5.77 -13.08 -4.88
C GLY A 245 -6.78 -13.98 -4.18
N GLU A 246 -7.04 -15.17 -4.73
CA GLU A 246 -7.98 -16.13 -4.15
C GLU A 246 -7.54 -16.53 -2.74
N GLY A 247 -8.47 -16.51 -1.77
CA GLY A 247 -8.13 -16.68 -0.35
C GLY A 247 -7.63 -15.41 0.35
N GLY A 248 -7.59 -14.27 -0.36
CA GLY A 248 -7.26 -12.97 0.20
C GLY A 248 -5.83 -12.89 0.70
N VAL A 249 -5.63 -12.76 2.01
CA VAL A 249 -4.28 -12.67 2.59
C VAL A 249 -3.52 -13.99 2.56
N ASP A 250 -4.21 -15.11 2.39
CA ASP A 250 -3.62 -16.45 2.35
C ASP A 250 -3.25 -16.91 0.93
N GLY A 251 -3.63 -16.15 -0.10
CA GLY A 251 -3.31 -16.45 -1.50
C GLY A 251 -1.81 -16.39 -1.83
N ASP A 252 -1.45 -16.73 -3.07
CA ASP A 252 -0.06 -16.77 -3.56
C ASP A 252 0.41 -15.45 -4.21
N GLY A 253 -0.53 -14.60 -4.62
CA GLY A 253 -0.27 -13.33 -5.30
C GLY A 253 0.19 -13.46 -6.74
N ASP A 254 0.00 -14.62 -7.37
CA ASP A 254 0.37 -14.83 -8.77
C ASP A 254 -0.63 -14.11 -9.69
N VAL A 255 -0.19 -13.01 -10.29
CA VAL A 255 -0.98 -12.18 -11.22
C VAL A 255 -1.36 -12.92 -12.50
N THR A 256 -0.71 -14.04 -12.82
CA THR A 256 -0.99 -14.81 -14.05
C THR A 256 -2.20 -15.74 -13.92
N ARG A 257 -2.72 -15.92 -12.70
CA ARG A 257 -3.88 -16.77 -12.41
C ARG A 257 -5.20 -15.98 -12.56
N PRO A 258 -6.16 -16.45 -13.38
CA PRO A 258 -7.45 -15.77 -13.57
C PRO A 258 -8.25 -15.56 -12.28
N GLU A 259 -8.20 -16.53 -11.37
CA GLU A 259 -8.87 -16.45 -10.06
C GLU A 259 -8.32 -15.28 -9.23
N ASN A 260 -7.00 -15.08 -9.23
CA ASN A 260 -6.35 -14.00 -8.51
C ASN A 260 -6.64 -12.63 -9.12
N ILE A 261 -6.64 -12.51 -10.45
CA ILE A 261 -7.03 -11.29 -11.16
C ILE A 261 -8.46 -10.89 -10.78
N THR A 262 -9.38 -11.85 -10.83
CA THR A 262 -10.80 -11.62 -10.50
C THR A 262 -10.98 -11.24 -9.03
N ALA A 263 -10.31 -11.96 -8.12
CA ALA A 263 -10.37 -11.69 -6.69
C ALA A 263 -9.81 -10.29 -6.36
N PHE A 264 -8.64 -9.93 -6.90
CA PHE A 264 -8.05 -8.61 -6.68
C PHE A 264 -8.91 -7.48 -7.28
N ARG A 265 -9.47 -7.70 -8.49
CA ARG A 265 -10.43 -6.77 -9.11
C ARG A 265 -11.62 -6.51 -8.19
N ASN A 266 -12.29 -7.56 -7.72
CA ASN A 266 -13.48 -7.42 -6.88
C ASN A 266 -13.13 -6.73 -5.56
N PHE A 267 -12.02 -7.13 -4.93
CA PHE A 267 -11.50 -6.49 -3.73
C PHE A 267 -11.28 -4.98 -3.93
N VAL A 268 -10.60 -4.56 -5.00
CA VAL A 268 -10.38 -3.14 -5.29
C VAL A 268 -11.70 -2.40 -5.53
N LEU A 269 -12.62 -2.96 -6.32
CA LEU A 269 -13.89 -2.31 -6.63
C LEU A 269 -14.78 -2.15 -5.38
N ASP A 270 -14.88 -3.19 -4.54
CA ASP A 270 -15.64 -3.15 -3.29
C ASP A 270 -15.12 -2.06 -2.33
N ASN A 271 -13.82 -1.77 -2.38
CA ASN A 271 -13.15 -0.79 -1.51
C ASN A 271 -13.00 0.61 -2.14
N THR A 272 -13.48 0.79 -3.38
CA THR A 272 -13.40 2.07 -4.12
C THR A 272 -14.75 2.53 -4.64
N GLU A 273 -15.84 2.16 -3.96
CA GLU A 273 -17.22 2.53 -4.33
C GLU A 273 -17.56 2.08 -5.76
N HIS A 274 -17.01 0.94 -6.18
CA HIS A 274 -17.10 0.37 -7.53
C HIS A 274 -16.64 1.31 -8.66
N LYS A 275 -15.83 2.33 -8.34
CA LYS A 275 -15.24 3.22 -9.35
C LYS A 275 -13.89 2.71 -9.85
N GLY A 276 -13.12 2.01 -9.02
CA GLY A 276 -11.72 1.67 -9.29
C GLY A 276 -10.73 2.69 -8.74
N VAL A 277 -9.43 2.41 -8.88
CA VAL A 277 -8.34 3.28 -8.40
C VAL A 277 -8.11 4.47 -9.33
N HIS A 278 -7.52 5.56 -8.83
CA HIS A 278 -7.16 6.72 -9.66
C HIS A 278 -6.00 6.39 -10.59
N PHE A 279 -5.06 5.57 -10.11
CA PHE A 279 -4.00 5.06 -10.95
C PHE A 279 -3.49 3.71 -10.44
N MET A 280 -2.88 2.95 -11.35
CA MET A 280 -2.18 1.71 -11.03
C MET A 280 -0.73 1.79 -11.49
N MET A 281 0.15 1.26 -10.66
CA MET A 281 1.58 1.07 -10.95
C MET A 281 1.87 -0.42 -11.05
N ALA A 282 2.78 -0.79 -11.96
CA ALA A 282 3.16 -2.17 -12.21
C ALA A 282 4.66 -2.26 -12.56
N ASP A 283 5.43 -3.05 -11.79
CA ASP A 283 6.90 -3.20 -11.92
C ASP A 283 7.33 -4.66 -12.08
N GLY A 284 6.51 -5.46 -12.77
CA GLY A 284 6.73 -6.89 -12.94
C GLY A 284 8.03 -7.21 -13.68
N GLY A 285 8.86 -8.04 -13.05
CA GLY A 285 10.06 -8.61 -13.64
C GLY A 285 10.57 -9.78 -12.81
N PHE A 286 11.37 -10.64 -13.43
CA PHE A 286 12.04 -11.75 -12.76
C PHE A 286 13.42 -11.96 -13.37
N SER A 287 14.29 -12.67 -12.64
CA SER A 287 15.64 -12.96 -13.10
C SER A 287 15.61 -13.83 -14.36
N VAL A 288 16.37 -13.42 -15.37
CA VAL A 288 16.57 -14.14 -16.63
C VAL A 288 18.07 -14.34 -16.87
N GLU A 289 18.84 -14.53 -15.80
CA GLU A 289 20.30 -14.65 -15.84
C GLU A 289 20.76 -15.67 -16.90
N GLY A 290 21.64 -15.22 -17.80
CA GLY A 290 22.15 -16.00 -18.93
C GLY A 290 21.21 -16.09 -20.13
N GLN A 291 20.05 -15.41 -20.08
CA GLN A 291 19.00 -15.39 -21.11
C GLN A 291 18.42 -13.97 -21.31
N GLU A 292 19.21 -12.93 -21.05
CA GLU A 292 18.77 -11.52 -21.06
C GLU A 292 18.17 -11.12 -22.42
N ASN A 293 18.74 -11.63 -23.52
CA ASN A 293 18.28 -11.35 -24.89
C ASN A 293 16.87 -11.87 -25.22
N ILE A 294 16.28 -12.73 -24.39
CA ILE A 294 14.91 -13.25 -24.58
C ILE A 294 13.97 -12.85 -23.45
N GLN A 295 14.34 -11.85 -22.63
CA GLN A 295 13.54 -11.38 -21.51
C GLN A 295 12.14 -10.94 -21.92
N GLU A 296 12.00 -10.26 -23.06
CA GLU A 296 10.70 -9.88 -23.64
C GLU A 296 9.78 -11.11 -23.82
N ILE A 297 10.31 -12.18 -24.41
CA ILE A 297 9.53 -13.39 -24.71
C ILE A 297 9.16 -14.13 -23.42
N LEU A 298 10.09 -14.23 -22.47
CA LEU A 298 9.86 -14.91 -21.20
C LEU A 298 8.83 -14.17 -20.34
N SER A 299 8.82 -12.84 -20.37
CA SER A 299 7.92 -11.99 -19.57
C SER A 299 6.60 -11.64 -20.25
N LYS A 300 6.32 -12.15 -21.46
CA LYS A 300 5.15 -11.79 -22.27
C LYS A 300 3.80 -11.98 -21.56
N GLN A 301 3.65 -13.08 -20.80
CA GLN A 301 2.41 -13.36 -20.05
C GLN A 301 2.26 -12.39 -18.88
N LEU A 302 3.37 -12.10 -18.18
CA LEU A 302 3.38 -11.13 -17.09
C LEU A 302 2.99 -9.73 -17.57
N LEU A 303 3.50 -9.32 -18.74
CA LEU A 303 3.12 -8.04 -19.37
C LEU A 303 1.62 -7.98 -19.68
N LEU A 304 1.09 -9.02 -20.33
CA LEU A 304 -0.34 -9.13 -20.64
C LEU A 304 -1.20 -9.04 -19.38
N CYS A 305 -0.85 -9.80 -18.33
CA CYS A 305 -1.62 -9.82 -17.09
C CYS A 305 -1.57 -8.48 -16.34
N GLN A 306 -0.44 -7.76 -16.35
CA GLN A 306 -0.37 -6.42 -15.76
C GLN A 306 -1.27 -5.42 -16.50
N PHE A 307 -1.31 -5.46 -17.84
CA PHE A 307 -2.19 -4.62 -18.65
C PHE A 307 -3.67 -4.97 -18.40
N LEU A 308 -3.99 -6.26 -18.36
CA LEU A 308 -5.34 -6.75 -18.06
C LEU A 308 -5.83 -6.30 -16.68
N VAL A 309 -4.98 -6.43 -15.65
CA VAL A 309 -5.33 -5.94 -14.30
C VAL A 309 -5.52 -4.42 -14.32
N GLY A 310 -4.65 -3.67 -14.99
CA GLY A 310 -4.79 -2.22 -15.17
C GLY A 310 -6.17 -1.85 -15.72
N LEU A 311 -6.57 -2.43 -16.85
CA LEU A 311 -7.89 -2.22 -17.46
C LEU A 311 -9.06 -2.67 -16.56
N SER A 312 -8.81 -3.61 -15.64
CA SER A 312 -9.84 -4.17 -14.77
C SER A 312 -10.12 -3.34 -13.51
N VAL A 313 -9.15 -2.55 -13.04
CA VAL A 313 -9.22 -1.89 -11.72
C VAL A 313 -9.09 -0.38 -11.76
N ILE A 314 -8.62 0.20 -12.86
CA ILE A 314 -8.47 1.65 -13.02
C ILE A 314 -9.84 2.27 -13.33
N ARG A 315 -10.14 3.40 -12.68
CA ARG A 315 -11.36 4.18 -12.95
C ARG A 315 -11.31 4.86 -14.32
N THR A 316 -12.46 5.18 -14.89
CA THR A 316 -12.54 6.06 -16.06
C THR A 316 -11.80 7.38 -15.81
N GLY A 317 -10.91 7.76 -16.73
CA GLY A 317 -10.04 8.94 -16.60
C GLY A 317 -8.82 8.74 -15.69
N GLY A 318 -8.59 7.52 -15.20
CA GLY A 318 -7.41 7.18 -14.39
C GLY A 318 -6.15 6.98 -15.22
N HIS A 319 -5.04 6.70 -14.53
CA HIS A 319 -3.71 6.58 -15.15
C HIS A 319 -3.08 5.20 -14.91
N PHE A 320 -2.23 4.77 -15.84
CA PHE A 320 -1.50 3.52 -15.73
C PHE A 320 -0.02 3.75 -16.02
N ILE A 321 0.84 3.23 -15.15
CA ILE A 321 2.29 3.15 -15.38
C ILE A 321 2.73 1.70 -15.21
N CYS A 322 3.34 1.15 -16.26
CA CYS A 322 3.81 -0.23 -16.28
C CYS A 322 5.21 -0.29 -16.84
N LYS A 323 6.12 -0.96 -16.12
CA LYS A 323 7.42 -1.31 -16.67
C LYS A 323 7.26 -2.36 -17.77
N THR A 324 8.03 -2.18 -18.82
CA THR A 324 8.23 -3.18 -19.87
C THR A 324 9.73 -3.41 -20.08
N PHE A 325 10.05 -4.46 -20.82
CA PHE A 325 11.39 -4.66 -21.38
C PHE A 325 11.38 -4.23 -22.84
N ASP A 326 12.14 -4.91 -23.68
CA ASP A 326 12.07 -4.73 -25.14
C ASP A 326 10.64 -4.94 -25.65
N LEU A 327 10.31 -4.25 -26.74
CA LEU A 327 9.01 -4.27 -27.42
C LEU A 327 9.19 -4.59 -28.90
N PHE A 328 10.08 -5.54 -29.23
CA PHE A 328 10.38 -5.88 -30.64
C PHE A 328 9.35 -6.84 -31.24
N THR A 329 8.67 -7.63 -30.42
CA THR A 329 7.74 -8.63 -30.91
C THR A 329 6.38 -8.00 -31.26
N PRO A 330 5.68 -8.53 -32.29
CA PRO A 330 4.32 -8.10 -32.61
C PRO A 330 3.35 -8.28 -31.44
N PHE A 331 3.60 -9.26 -30.58
CA PHE A 331 2.82 -9.49 -29.36
C PHE A 331 2.88 -8.29 -28.43
N SER A 332 4.09 -7.84 -28.06
CA SER A 332 4.29 -6.71 -27.17
C SER A 332 3.77 -5.40 -27.76
N VAL A 333 4.04 -5.16 -29.04
CA VAL A 333 3.52 -3.97 -29.76
C VAL A 333 1.99 -4.00 -29.83
N GLY A 334 1.39 -5.17 -30.05
CA GLY A 334 -0.06 -5.34 -30.04
C GLY A 334 -0.68 -5.00 -28.68
N LEU A 335 -0.04 -5.40 -27.58
CA LEU A 335 -0.50 -5.02 -26.23
C LEU A 335 -0.42 -3.50 -26.00
N VAL A 336 0.65 -2.85 -26.44
CA VAL A 336 0.78 -1.37 -26.36
C VAL A 336 -0.28 -0.69 -27.22
N TYR A 337 -0.58 -1.22 -28.41
CA TYR A 337 -1.65 -0.72 -29.27
C TYR A 337 -3.03 -0.79 -28.60
N LEU A 338 -3.32 -1.86 -27.86
CA LEU A 338 -4.56 -1.95 -27.09
C LEU A 338 -4.63 -0.86 -26.00
N LEU A 339 -3.54 -0.61 -25.26
CA LEU A 339 -3.50 0.51 -24.31
C LEU A 339 -3.67 1.86 -25.00
N TYR A 340 -3.05 2.05 -26.17
CA TYR A 340 -3.20 3.24 -26.98
C TYR A 340 -4.65 3.50 -27.38
N CYS A 341 -5.44 2.45 -27.62
CA CYS A 341 -6.87 2.60 -27.90
C CYS A 341 -7.68 2.92 -26.63
N CYS A 342 -7.29 2.38 -25.48
CA CYS A 342 -8.06 2.50 -24.23
C CYS A 342 -7.76 3.77 -23.42
N PHE A 343 -6.61 4.42 -23.62
CA PHE A 343 -6.20 5.61 -22.88
C PHE A 343 -6.13 6.83 -23.81
N GLU A 344 -6.52 8.00 -23.30
CA GLU A 344 -6.48 9.26 -24.07
C GLU A 344 -5.08 9.57 -24.63
N ARG A 345 -4.03 9.24 -23.86
CA ARG A 345 -2.63 9.46 -24.26
C ARG A 345 -1.74 8.35 -23.71
N VAL A 346 -0.79 7.90 -24.54
CA VAL A 346 0.23 6.90 -24.18
C VAL A 346 1.61 7.42 -24.56
N SER A 347 2.62 7.05 -23.79
CA SER A 347 4.03 7.32 -24.05
C SER A 347 4.87 6.09 -23.69
N LEU A 348 5.93 5.85 -24.44
CA LEU A 348 7.05 5.00 -24.00
C LEU A 348 8.15 5.91 -23.47
N PHE A 349 8.51 5.73 -22.21
CA PHE A 349 9.43 6.62 -21.52
C PHE A 349 10.43 5.83 -20.68
N LYS A 350 11.73 6.11 -20.84
CA LYS A 350 12.81 5.53 -20.04
C LYS A 350 13.37 6.63 -19.12
N PRO A 351 13.09 6.59 -17.81
CA PRO A 351 13.58 7.61 -16.90
C PRO A 351 15.09 7.49 -16.68
N LEU A 352 15.76 8.60 -16.37
CA LEU A 352 17.19 8.65 -16.01
C LEU A 352 17.56 7.76 -14.82
N THR A 353 16.60 7.50 -13.92
CA THR A 353 16.76 6.60 -12.78
C THR A 353 16.78 5.12 -13.18
N SER A 354 16.39 4.78 -14.42
CA SER A 354 16.60 3.48 -15.04
C SER A 354 17.98 3.43 -15.67
N ARG A 355 18.83 2.45 -15.28
CA ARG A 355 20.20 2.33 -15.80
C ARG A 355 20.22 2.38 -17.33
N PRO A 356 21.08 3.20 -17.96
CA PRO A 356 21.12 3.34 -19.42
C PRO A 356 21.52 2.02 -20.10
N ALA A 357 22.43 1.25 -19.49
CA ALA A 357 22.73 -0.13 -19.84
C ALA A 357 22.37 -1.05 -18.67
N ASN A 358 21.41 -1.96 -18.86
CA ASN A 358 20.97 -2.91 -17.84
C ASN A 358 21.89 -4.14 -17.72
N SER A 359 22.68 -4.47 -18.75
CA SER A 359 23.55 -5.66 -18.80
C SER A 359 25.05 -5.40 -18.51
N GLU A 360 25.52 -4.15 -18.51
CA GLU A 360 26.94 -3.81 -18.27
C GLU A 360 27.14 -3.05 -16.95
N ARG A 361 27.83 -3.68 -15.99
CA ARG A 361 28.13 -3.08 -14.66
C ARG A 361 29.36 -2.17 -14.64
N THR A 362 30.08 -2.06 -15.75
CA THR A 362 31.37 -1.35 -15.84
C THR A 362 31.28 0.06 -16.41
N LEU A 363 30.11 0.46 -16.92
CA LEU A 363 29.87 1.82 -17.40
C LEU A 363 29.41 2.70 -16.24
N SER A 364 30.13 3.79 -15.98
CA SER A 364 29.80 4.78 -14.96
C SER A 364 29.74 6.19 -15.55
N GLU A 365 28.69 6.93 -15.21
CA GLU A 365 28.51 8.34 -15.57
C GLU A 365 28.95 9.22 -14.38
N PRO A 366 30.06 9.99 -14.47
CA PRO A 366 30.59 10.77 -13.36
C PRO A 366 29.61 11.82 -12.81
N ARG A 367 28.67 12.33 -13.63
CA ARG A 367 27.67 13.33 -13.21
C ARG A 367 26.41 12.73 -12.58
N GLN A 368 26.31 11.41 -12.46
CA GLN A 368 25.11 10.74 -11.95
C GLN A 368 24.70 11.24 -10.55
N ALA A 369 25.68 11.50 -9.67
CA ALA A 369 25.43 12.04 -8.34
C ALA A 369 24.86 13.46 -8.36
N ASP A 370 25.36 14.32 -9.25
CA ASP A 370 24.90 15.70 -9.39
C ASP A 370 23.50 15.75 -10.01
N ILE A 371 23.25 14.95 -11.04
CA ILE A 371 21.92 14.81 -11.68
C ILE A 371 20.90 14.29 -10.67
N ARG A 372 21.27 13.29 -9.85
CA ARG A 372 20.41 12.81 -8.76
C ARG A 372 20.02 13.96 -7.82
N LYS A 373 20.98 14.79 -7.39
CA LYS A 373 20.71 15.94 -6.51
C LYS A 373 19.78 16.96 -7.17
N GLU A 374 20.00 17.25 -8.44
CA GLU A 374 19.13 18.14 -9.23
C GLU A 374 17.70 17.57 -9.33
N CYS A 375 17.55 16.29 -9.66
CA CYS A 375 16.26 15.61 -9.69
C CYS A 375 15.57 15.68 -8.33
N LEU A 376 16.25 15.31 -7.24
CA LEU A 376 15.66 15.35 -5.89
C LEU A 376 15.17 16.77 -5.55
N LYS A 377 15.95 17.80 -5.90
CA LYS A 377 15.56 19.20 -5.72
C LYS A 377 14.32 19.57 -6.55
N LEU A 378 14.27 19.22 -7.84
CA LEU A 378 13.14 19.50 -8.74
C LEU A 378 11.85 18.83 -8.24
N TRP A 379 11.96 17.57 -7.79
CA TRP A 379 10.84 16.80 -7.27
C TRP A 379 10.48 17.16 -5.81
N GLY A 380 11.25 18.04 -5.15
CA GLY A 380 11.05 18.38 -3.75
C GLY A 380 11.16 17.16 -2.82
N VAL A 381 12.07 16.24 -3.14
CA VAL A 381 12.42 15.07 -2.33
C VAL A 381 13.68 15.40 -1.52
N PRO A 382 13.69 15.23 -0.19
CA PRO A 382 14.88 15.46 0.60
C PRO A 382 16.04 14.55 0.18
N ASP A 383 17.22 15.13 -0.05
CA ASP A 383 18.46 14.37 -0.28
C ASP A 383 19.05 13.90 1.05
N GLN A 384 18.34 12.97 1.69
CA GLN A 384 18.71 12.37 2.96
C GLN A 384 18.51 10.86 2.88
N ALA A 385 19.37 10.11 3.56
CA ALA A 385 19.17 8.67 3.70
C ALA A 385 17.83 8.39 4.40
N ARG A 386 17.16 7.32 3.98
CA ARG A 386 15.95 6.85 4.67
C ARG A 386 16.37 6.31 6.03
N VAL A 387 15.87 6.90 7.11
CA VAL A 387 16.20 6.47 8.47
C VAL A 387 14.98 5.81 9.10
N ALA A 388 15.19 4.64 9.69
CA ALA A 388 14.17 3.97 10.46
C ALA A 388 13.66 4.90 11.57
N PRO A 389 12.34 5.04 11.75
CA PRO A 389 11.76 5.90 12.77
C PRO A 389 12.25 5.52 14.17
N THR A 390 12.66 6.51 14.96
CA THR A 390 13.07 6.28 16.34
C THR A 390 11.87 5.92 17.21
N ASN A 391 11.96 4.83 17.96
CA ASN A 391 10.99 4.52 19.00
C ASN A 391 11.04 5.62 20.07
N SER A 392 9.90 6.26 20.30
CA SER A 392 9.76 7.31 21.32
C SER A 392 8.77 6.87 22.39
N GLU A 393 9.01 7.27 23.64
CA GLU A 393 8.04 7.02 24.69
C GLU A 393 6.74 7.79 24.39
N PRO A 394 5.56 7.19 24.64
CA PRO A 394 4.27 7.81 24.35
C PRO A 394 4.12 9.21 24.96
N LYS A 395 4.58 9.39 26.20
CA LYS A 395 4.51 10.67 26.91
C LYS A 395 5.35 11.75 26.23
N THR A 396 6.58 11.42 25.86
CA THR A 396 7.49 12.34 25.14
C THR A 396 6.90 12.71 23.78
N LYS A 397 6.39 11.73 23.04
CA LYS A 397 5.79 11.99 21.73
C LYS A 397 4.52 12.84 21.82
N PHE A 398 3.68 12.60 22.83
CA PHE A 398 2.51 13.44 23.11
C PHE A 398 2.89 14.91 23.30
N PHE A 399 3.90 15.20 24.14
CA PHE A 399 4.34 16.59 24.34
C PHE A 399 4.96 17.23 23.09
N GLN A 400 5.68 16.45 22.28
CA GLN A 400 6.19 16.91 20.98
C GLN A 400 5.06 17.32 20.02
N LEU A 401 3.93 16.60 20.02
CA LEU A 401 2.78 16.92 19.16
C LEU A 401 1.99 18.12 19.68
N ILE A 402 1.68 18.13 20.98
CA ILE A 402 0.80 19.15 21.56
C ILE A 402 1.42 20.55 21.50
N GLN A 403 2.75 20.66 21.66
CA GLN A 403 3.53 21.91 21.64
C GLN A 403 2.95 23.03 22.53
N SER A 404 2.11 22.69 23.51
CA SER A 404 1.38 23.60 24.38
C SER A 404 1.58 23.22 25.83
N SER A 405 1.62 24.22 26.70
CA SER A 405 1.71 24.09 28.15
C SER A 405 0.38 23.70 28.82
N GLU A 406 -0.75 23.75 28.11
CA GLU A 406 -2.10 23.54 28.68
C GLU A 406 -2.53 22.06 28.69
N ILE A 407 -1.80 21.23 29.41
CA ILE A 407 -2.07 19.78 29.52
C ILE A 407 -3.34 19.51 30.34
N GLU A 408 -3.70 20.45 31.23
CA GLU A 408 -4.89 20.35 32.09
C GLU A 408 -6.19 20.22 31.29
N VAL A 409 -6.20 20.73 30.04
CA VAL A 409 -7.35 20.65 29.14
C VAL A 409 -7.84 19.22 28.93
N PHE A 410 -6.92 18.26 28.88
CA PHE A 410 -7.23 16.86 28.64
C PHE A 410 -7.90 16.18 29.84
N GLY A 411 -7.71 16.72 31.05
CA GLY A 411 -8.27 16.19 32.30
C GLY A 411 -9.68 16.66 32.61
N TYR A 412 -10.27 17.58 31.83
CA TYR A 412 -11.60 18.11 32.11
C TYR A 412 -12.68 17.03 31.99
N LYS A 413 -13.52 16.96 33.02
CA LYS A 413 -14.73 16.13 33.04
C LYS A 413 -15.89 16.85 32.34
N PRO A 414 -16.78 16.12 31.66
CA PRO A 414 -17.97 16.71 31.05
C PRO A 414 -18.88 17.32 32.12
N THR A 415 -19.61 18.39 31.77
CA THR A 415 -20.65 18.95 32.65
C THR A 415 -21.88 18.01 32.63
N PRO A 416 -22.37 17.51 33.78
CA PRO A 416 -23.60 16.70 33.78
C PRO A 416 -24.80 17.50 33.26
N LEU A 417 -25.63 16.87 32.42
CA LEU A 417 -26.89 17.44 31.96
C LEU A 417 -27.98 17.22 33.01
N THR A 418 -28.41 18.29 33.66
CA THR A 418 -29.42 18.31 34.73
C THR A 418 -30.44 19.41 34.44
N SER A 419 -31.51 19.48 35.24
CA SER A 419 -32.51 20.55 35.16
C SER A 419 -31.92 21.96 35.26
N LYS A 420 -30.73 22.12 35.87
CA LYS A 420 -30.02 23.40 35.98
C LYS A 420 -29.19 23.71 34.73
N THR A 421 -28.52 22.72 34.16
CA THR A 421 -27.57 22.91 33.06
C THR A 421 -28.21 22.81 31.68
N ILE A 422 -29.41 22.24 31.55
CA ILE A 422 -30.15 22.14 30.28
C ILE A 422 -30.37 23.50 29.60
N LYS A 423 -30.47 24.59 30.39
CA LYS A 423 -30.60 25.96 29.88
C LYS A 423 -29.42 26.41 29.00
N LYS A 424 -28.25 25.76 29.12
CA LYS A 424 -27.09 26.00 28.24
C LYS A 424 -27.36 25.59 26.78
N LEU A 425 -28.36 24.74 26.55
CA LEU A 425 -28.74 24.25 25.22
C LEU A 425 -29.78 25.13 24.52
N SER A 426 -30.00 26.36 24.98
CA SER A 426 -31.01 27.27 24.41
C SER A 426 -30.83 27.52 22.92
N ASN A 427 -29.59 27.63 22.44
CA ASN A 427 -29.26 27.74 21.02
C ASN A 427 -28.93 26.38 20.41
N LEU A 428 -29.96 25.56 20.16
CA LEU A 428 -29.82 24.16 19.73
C LEU A 428 -28.89 23.96 18.52
N LEU A 429 -28.91 24.88 17.57
CA LEU A 429 -28.14 24.77 16.33
C LEU A 429 -26.63 24.69 16.59
N ASP A 430 -26.15 25.30 17.68
CA ASP A 430 -24.74 25.35 18.05
C ASP A 430 -24.19 23.99 18.47
N PHE A 431 -25.06 23.02 18.74
CA PHE A 431 -24.69 21.76 19.36
C PHE A 431 -24.80 20.57 18.41
N ARG A 432 -23.93 19.61 18.65
CA ARG A 432 -23.99 18.24 18.11
C ARG A 432 -24.08 17.26 19.25
N CYS A 433 -24.60 16.06 18.97
CA CYS A 433 -24.64 15.02 19.96
C CYS A 433 -24.26 13.65 19.40
N MET A 434 -23.73 12.80 20.26
CA MET A 434 -23.29 11.44 19.93
C MET A 434 -23.57 10.50 21.09
N VAL A 435 -24.03 9.29 20.77
CA VAL A 435 -24.31 8.23 21.76
C VAL A 435 -23.00 7.58 22.19
N CYS A 436 -22.82 7.39 23.48
CA CYS A 436 -21.60 6.85 24.08
C CYS A 436 -21.85 5.45 24.63
N GLY A 437 -20.85 4.59 24.58
CA GLY A 437 -20.91 3.24 25.14
C GLY A 437 -19.89 2.99 26.26
N SER A 438 -18.88 3.86 26.40
CA SER A 438 -17.93 3.80 27.51
C SER A 438 -17.37 5.19 27.84
N ASP A 439 -16.47 5.25 28.82
CA ASP A 439 -15.74 6.47 29.11
C ASP A 439 -14.77 6.85 27.98
N PRO A 440 -14.60 8.15 27.70
CA PRO A 440 -13.66 8.64 26.71
C PRO A 440 -12.22 8.52 27.22
N THR A 441 -11.30 8.27 26.29
CA THR A 441 -9.86 8.22 26.51
C THR A 441 -9.14 8.85 25.32
N PHE A 442 -7.87 9.22 25.49
CA PHE A 442 -7.01 9.66 24.39
C PHE A 442 -6.21 8.49 23.87
N LEU A 443 -6.15 8.34 22.56
CA LEU A 443 -5.43 7.29 21.88
C LEU A 443 -4.30 7.90 21.05
N LEU A 444 -3.08 7.40 21.26
CA LEU A 444 -1.86 7.80 20.55
C LEU A 444 -1.29 6.62 19.76
N GLY A 445 -1.19 6.78 18.44
CA GLY A 445 -0.51 5.87 17.53
C GLY A 445 0.94 6.28 17.31
N LEU A 446 1.87 5.35 17.55
CA LEU A 446 3.30 5.50 17.29
C LEU A 446 3.76 4.71 16.04
N GLY A 447 2.80 4.17 15.27
CA GLY A 447 3.05 3.32 14.11
C GLY A 447 2.69 1.86 14.41
N ARG A 448 2.08 1.20 13.43
CA ARG A 448 1.67 -0.20 13.45
C ARG A 448 0.83 -0.49 14.69
N SER A 449 1.17 -1.54 15.43
CA SER A 449 0.52 -1.98 16.67
C SER A 449 0.97 -1.21 17.92
N GLN A 450 1.83 -0.19 17.81
CA GLN A 450 2.26 0.62 18.94
C GLN A 450 1.22 1.71 19.23
N ILE A 451 0.13 1.29 19.88
CA ILE A 451 -1.01 2.15 20.17
C ILE A 451 -1.23 2.18 21.68
N TYR A 452 -1.37 3.39 22.21
CA TYR A 452 -1.44 3.65 23.64
C TYR A 452 -2.65 4.51 23.98
N THR A 453 -3.25 4.26 25.14
CA THR A 453 -4.33 5.07 25.70
C THR A 453 -3.89 5.82 26.93
N TRP A 454 -4.55 6.95 27.18
CA TRP A 454 -4.36 7.79 28.35
C TRP A 454 -5.67 8.48 28.74
N ALA A 455 -6.06 8.40 30.00
CA ALA A 455 -7.34 8.91 30.49
C ALA A 455 -7.37 10.45 30.68
N GLY A 456 -6.31 11.17 30.29
CA GLY A 456 -6.30 12.63 30.26
C GLY A 456 -5.78 13.30 31.54
N ARG A 457 -5.59 12.57 32.66
CA ARG A 457 -5.02 13.16 33.88
C ARG A 457 -3.49 13.11 33.86
N PRO A 458 -2.78 14.17 34.27
CA PRO A 458 -1.31 14.20 34.29
C PRO A 458 -0.65 13.07 35.10
N SER A 459 -1.34 12.55 36.12
CA SER A 459 -0.91 11.41 36.94
C SER A 459 -1.06 10.06 36.25
N ASP A 460 -1.93 9.96 35.25
CA ASP A 460 -2.25 8.69 34.59
C ASP A 460 -1.11 8.29 33.65
N ARG A 461 -0.82 6.99 33.60
CA ARG A 461 0.20 6.43 32.72
C ARG A 461 -0.40 6.13 31.35
N TRP A 462 0.43 6.23 30.31
CA TRP A 462 0.09 5.70 29.00
C TRP A 462 0.10 4.17 29.04
N THR A 463 -0.96 3.53 28.57
CA THR A 463 -1.13 2.07 28.57
C THR A 463 -1.26 1.55 27.16
N LYS A 464 -0.49 0.52 26.79
CA LYS A 464 -0.62 -0.11 25.48
C LYS A 464 -1.96 -0.84 25.39
N ILE A 465 -2.69 -0.67 24.29
CA ILE A 465 -3.95 -1.39 24.08
C ILE A 465 -3.70 -2.82 23.62
N ASP A 466 -4.55 -3.74 24.06
CA ASP A 466 -4.55 -5.13 23.61
C ASP A 466 -5.64 -5.34 22.55
N LEU A 467 -5.43 -4.73 21.38
CA LEU A 467 -6.29 -4.85 20.20
C LEU A 467 -5.43 -5.11 18.96
N LYS A 468 -5.90 -5.99 18.08
CA LYS A 468 -5.28 -6.24 16.77
C LYS A 468 -5.68 -5.12 15.81
N THR A 469 -5.06 -3.96 15.98
CA THR A 469 -5.32 -2.80 15.13
C THR A 469 -4.01 -2.07 14.85
N GLU A 470 -3.97 -1.31 13.77
CA GLU A 470 -2.78 -0.60 13.33
C GLU A 470 -3.11 0.85 13.04
N LEU A 471 -2.24 1.76 13.45
CA LEU A 471 -2.39 3.18 13.19
C LEU A 471 -1.05 3.82 12.81
N PRO A 472 -1.05 4.72 11.81
CA PRO A 472 0.10 5.56 11.51
C PRO A 472 0.65 6.26 12.75
N ARG A 473 1.98 6.43 12.77
CA ARG A 473 2.64 7.29 13.76
C ARG A 473 2.03 8.69 13.76
N GLU A 474 2.14 9.38 14.90
CA GLU A 474 1.69 10.77 15.07
C GLU A 474 0.18 10.94 14.90
N THR A 475 -0.57 9.91 15.31
CA THR A 475 -2.03 9.93 15.32
C THR A 475 -2.51 10.11 16.75
N LEU A 476 -3.22 11.20 17.05
CA LEU A 476 -3.81 11.47 18.36
C LEU A 476 -5.31 11.71 18.22
N LEU A 477 -6.10 10.85 18.85
CA LEU A 477 -7.56 10.82 18.75
C LEU A 477 -8.17 10.85 20.15
N SER A 478 -9.35 11.47 20.27
CA SER A 478 -10.26 11.23 21.40
C SER A 478 -11.17 10.07 21.01
N VAL A 479 -11.19 9.00 21.81
CA VAL A 479 -11.87 7.76 21.48
C VAL A 479 -12.62 7.21 22.69
N GLU A 480 -13.48 6.24 22.45
CA GLU A 480 -13.97 5.30 23.45
C GLU A 480 -13.68 3.87 22.95
N ILE A 481 -13.52 2.92 23.87
CA ILE A 481 -13.33 1.50 23.51
C ILE A 481 -14.57 0.75 23.95
N VAL A 482 -15.34 0.28 22.98
CA VAL A 482 -16.63 -0.38 23.25
C VAL A 482 -16.64 -1.81 22.73
N TYR A 483 -17.58 -2.57 23.24
CA TYR A 483 -17.89 -3.88 22.70
C TYR A 483 -19.05 -3.77 21.71
N GLU A 484 -18.75 -4.03 20.44
CA GLU A 484 -19.77 -4.25 19.42
C GLU A 484 -20.31 -5.68 19.53
N LEU A 485 -21.62 -5.79 19.45
CA LEU A 485 -22.39 -7.02 19.56
C LEU A 485 -23.13 -7.27 18.25
N LYS A 486 -23.12 -8.52 17.77
CA LYS A 486 -23.87 -8.96 16.59
C LYS A 486 -24.75 -10.15 16.95
N GLY A 487 -26.04 -10.07 16.61
CA GLY A 487 -27.05 -11.03 17.03
C GLY A 487 -27.40 -10.93 18.53
N GLU A 488 -28.22 -11.87 19.02
CA GLU A 488 -28.75 -11.86 20.40
C GLU A 488 -28.65 -13.24 21.07
N GLY A 489 -28.78 -13.25 22.40
CA GLY A 489 -28.82 -14.46 23.20
C GLY A 489 -27.53 -15.31 23.09
N LYS A 490 -27.67 -16.64 23.04
CA LYS A 490 -26.51 -17.56 23.08
C LYS A 490 -25.57 -17.43 21.87
N ALA A 491 -26.12 -17.09 20.70
CA ALA A 491 -25.40 -16.96 19.44
C ALA A 491 -24.74 -15.57 19.24
N GLN A 492 -24.97 -14.63 20.15
CA GLN A 492 -24.40 -13.29 20.09
C GLN A 492 -22.86 -13.33 20.04
N ARG A 493 -22.29 -12.64 19.06
CA ARG A 493 -20.85 -12.43 18.90
C ARG A 493 -20.48 -11.06 19.47
N LYS A 494 -19.28 -10.97 20.03
CA LYS A 494 -18.75 -9.78 20.69
C LYS A 494 -17.36 -9.48 20.16
N ILE A 495 -17.10 -8.22 19.82
CA ILE A 495 -15.79 -7.73 19.36
C ILE A 495 -15.51 -6.36 19.96
N SER A 496 -14.29 -6.15 20.45
CA SER A 496 -13.84 -4.82 20.89
C SER A 496 -13.60 -3.93 19.67
N ALA A 497 -14.07 -2.69 19.73
CA ALA A 497 -13.95 -1.69 18.69
C ALA A 497 -13.49 -0.36 19.27
N ILE A 498 -12.70 0.39 18.50
CA ILE A 498 -12.33 1.77 18.82
C ILE A 498 -13.33 2.69 18.13
N HIS A 499 -14.03 3.51 18.91
CA HIS A 499 -14.92 4.53 18.37
C HIS A 499 -14.29 5.91 18.57
N VAL A 500 -13.99 6.60 17.47
CA VAL A 500 -13.44 7.95 17.45
C VAL A 500 -14.55 8.96 17.75
N LEU A 501 -14.32 9.78 18.79
CA LEU A 501 -15.20 10.86 19.22
C LEU A 501 -14.78 12.21 18.61
N ASP A 502 -13.47 12.45 18.49
CA ASP A 502 -12.88 13.64 17.86
C ASP A 502 -11.42 13.35 17.45
N ALA A 503 -10.86 14.16 16.55
CA ALA A 503 -9.49 14.04 16.07
C ALA A 503 -8.65 15.27 16.43
N LEU A 504 -7.40 15.04 16.85
CA LEU A 504 -6.45 16.10 17.19
C LEU A 504 -5.28 16.12 16.21
N PHE A 505 -4.67 14.96 15.97
CA PHE A 505 -3.57 14.81 15.00
C PHE A 505 -3.80 13.58 14.13
N LEU A 506 -3.64 13.76 12.82
CA LEU A 506 -3.76 12.68 11.82
C LEU A 506 -2.44 12.57 11.07
N ASN A 507 -1.65 11.54 11.40
CA ASN A 507 -0.30 11.32 10.87
C ASN A 507 0.55 12.62 10.82
N GLY A 508 0.63 13.30 11.97
CA GLY A 508 1.41 14.53 12.17
C GLY A 508 0.69 15.82 11.77
N THR A 509 -0.49 15.73 11.15
CA THR A 509 -1.29 16.91 10.77
C THR A 509 -2.15 17.38 11.94
N ASP A 510 -1.92 18.58 12.48
CA ASP A 510 -2.76 19.17 13.54
C ASP A 510 -4.11 19.63 12.96
N VAL A 511 -5.20 19.02 13.45
CA VAL A 511 -6.56 19.33 13.02
C VAL A 511 -7.40 20.03 14.11
N ARG A 512 -6.81 20.34 15.28
CA ARG A 512 -7.55 20.86 16.45
C ARG A 512 -8.28 22.19 16.21
N LYS A 513 -7.76 23.02 15.29
CA LYS A 513 -8.32 24.35 14.98
C LYS A 513 -9.47 24.33 13.97
N TYR A 514 -9.68 23.22 13.27
CA TYR A 514 -10.79 23.08 12.33
C TYR A 514 -12.11 22.98 13.08
N HIS A 515 -13.22 23.32 12.41
CA HIS A 515 -14.55 23.16 12.98
C HIS A 515 -14.84 21.69 13.33
N PHE A 516 -15.57 21.42 14.42
CA PHE A 516 -15.88 20.07 14.89
C PHE A 516 -16.32 19.12 13.77
N ASN A 517 -17.35 19.50 12.99
CA ASN A 517 -17.79 18.69 11.85
C ASN A 517 -16.68 18.39 10.81
N GLN A 518 -15.76 19.33 10.57
CA GLN A 518 -14.63 19.12 9.66
C GLN A 518 -13.64 18.12 10.27
N ARG A 519 -13.35 18.21 11.59
CA ARG A 519 -12.51 17.21 12.28
C ARG A 519 -13.10 15.81 12.20
N ILE A 520 -14.42 15.68 12.34
CA ILE A 520 -15.14 14.40 12.16
C ILE A 520 -15.02 13.88 10.73
N GLN A 521 -15.21 14.72 9.72
CA GLN A 521 -15.04 14.33 8.30
C GLN A 521 -13.60 13.91 7.98
N LEU A 522 -12.60 14.63 8.52
CA LEU A 522 -11.19 14.27 8.38
C LEU A 522 -10.89 12.94 9.10
N ALA A 523 -11.48 12.71 10.27
CA ALA A 523 -11.38 11.43 10.97
C ALA A 523 -12.02 10.29 10.17
N GLU A 524 -13.18 10.50 9.53
CA GLU A 524 -13.82 9.50 8.67
C GLU A 524 -12.94 9.16 7.47
N LYS A 525 -12.38 10.19 6.81
CA LYS A 525 -11.42 10.03 5.72
C LYS A 525 -10.19 9.23 6.16
N PHE A 526 -9.62 9.57 7.32
CA PHE A 526 -8.47 8.89 7.89
C PHE A 526 -8.78 7.44 8.25
N VAL A 527 -9.90 7.18 8.94
CA VAL A 527 -10.35 5.83 9.29
C VAL A 527 -10.56 4.98 8.04
N LYS A 528 -11.14 5.54 6.97
CA LYS A 528 -11.28 4.86 5.68
C LYS A 528 -9.92 4.50 5.06
N ALA A 529 -8.90 5.34 5.22
CA ALA A 529 -7.55 5.08 4.72
C ALA A 529 -6.80 3.99 5.49
N VAL A 530 -6.96 3.90 6.81
CA VAL A 530 -6.29 2.88 7.65
C VAL A 530 -7.07 1.56 7.73
N SER A 531 -8.36 1.55 7.36
CA SER A 531 -9.19 0.34 7.43
C SER A 531 -8.64 -0.74 6.52
N LYS A 532 -8.68 -2.01 6.98
CA LYS A 532 -8.22 -3.19 6.24
C LYS A 532 -9.33 -4.24 6.10
N PRO A 533 -10.30 -4.07 5.18
CA PRO A 533 -11.45 -4.97 5.08
C PRO A 533 -11.10 -6.41 4.70
N SER A 534 -9.94 -6.65 4.07
CA SER A 534 -9.42 -8.01 3.82
C SER A 534 -8.96 -8.74 5.08
N ARG A 535 -8.87 -8.05 6.23
CA ARG A 535 -8.39 -8.57 7.52
C ARG A 535 -9.51 -8.63 8.56
N PRO A 536 -10.42 -9.62 8.48
CA PRO A 536 -11.54 -9.75 9.43
C PRO A 536 -11.10 -10.10 10.86
N ASP A 537 -9.83 -10.48 11.05
CA ASP A 537 -9.22 -10.74 12.35
C ASP A 537 -8.83 -9.47 13.12
N MET A 538 -8.80 -8.31 12.46
CA MET A 538 -8.45 -7.03 13.07
C MET A 538 -9.63 -6.42 13.84
N ASN A 539 -9.32 -5.73 14.94
CA ASN A 539 -10.29 -4.95 15.68
C ASN A 539 -10.64 -3.66 14.91
N PRO A 540 -11.94 -3.36 14.72
CA PRO A 540 -12.36 -2.22 13.92
C PRO A 540 -12.11 -0.90 14.65
N ILE A 541 -11.79 0.13 13.86
CA ILE A 541 -11.84 1.53 14.24
C ILE A 541 -12.94 2.21 13.43
N ARG A 542 -13.80 2.99 14.10
CA ARG A 542 -14.94 3.68 13.47
C ARG A 542 -15.05 5.09 14.02
N VAL A 543 -15.57 6.00 13.21
CA VAL A 543 -15.96 7.33 13.71
C VAL A 543 -17.40 7.27 14.22
N LYS A 544 -17.66 7.90 15.38
CA LYS A 544 -19.02 7.98 15.92
C LYS A 544 -19.94 8.72 14.97
N GLU A 545 -21.18 8.26 14.94
CA GLU A 545 -22.23 9.00 14.28
C GLU A 545 -22.59 10.24 15.08
N VAL A 546 -22.48 11.39 14.42
CA VAL A 546 -22.75 12.70 14.99
C VAL A 546 -24.09 13.20 14.49
N TYR A 547 -24.97 13.55 15.43
CA TYR A 547 -26.28 14.11 15.14
C TYR A 547 -26.30 15.61 15.42
N ARG A 548 -27.17 16.31 14.70
CA ARG A 548 -27.57 17.66 15.07
C ARG A 548 -28.46 17.57 16.31
N LEU A 549 -28.27 18.46 17.28
CA LEU A 549 -29.04 18.38 18.53
C LEU A 549 -30.55 18.57 18.26
N GLU A 550 -30.91 19.41 17.28
CA GLU A 550 -32.30 19.57 16.87
C GLU A 550 -32.94 18.31 16.25
N GLU A 551 -32.15 17.28 15.94
CA GLU A 551 -32.59 15.99 15.39
C GLU A 551 -32.36 14.82 16.35
N ILE A 552 -32.23 15.08 17.65
CA ILE A 552 -31.97 14.07 18.68
C ILE A 552 -32.98 12.91 18.63
N GLU A 553 -34.21 13.14 18.14
CA GLU A 553 -35.25 12.13 17.99
C GLU A 553 -34.79 10.92 17.16
N LYS A 554 -33.93 11.14 16.16
CA LYS A 554 -33.35 10.09 15.31
C LYS A 554 -32.51 9.09 16.09
N ILE A 555 -31.92 9.49 17.21
CA ILE A 555 -31.14 8.62 18.09
C ILE A 555 -32.04 7.58 18.74
N PHE A 556 -33.20 8.00 19.26
CA PHE A 556 -34.10 7.11 19.99
C PHE A 556 -34.80 6.10 19.08
N LEU A 557 -34.87 6.35 17.76
CA LEU A 557 -35.35 5.37 16.78
C LEU A 557 -34.43 4.15 16.64
N ARG A 558 -33.18 4.26 17.12
CA ARG A 558 -32.15 3.21 17.01
C ARG A 558 -31.84 2.55 18.35
N LEU A 559 -32.60 2.90 19.38
CA LEU A 559 -32.54 2.30 20.70
C LEU A 559 -33.55 1.17 20.79
N GLU A 560 -33.04 -0.02 21.11
CA GLU A 560 -33.83 -1.25 21.18
C GLU A 560 -33.43 -2.03 22.43
N MET A 561 -34.40 -2.70 23.06
CA MET A 561 -34.12 -3.64 24.14
C MET A 561 -33.72 -4.99 23.51
N LYS A 562 -32.51 -5.46 23.82
CA LYS A 562 -31.95 -6.71 23.25
C LYS A 562 -31.52 -7.69 24.33
N VAL A 563 -31.61 -8.99 24.04
CA VAL A 563 -31.16 -10.03 24.97
C VAL A 563 -29.64 -10.21 24.88
N ILE A 564 -28.94 -9.90 25.98
CA ILE A 564 -27.48 -9.96 26.03
C ILE A 564 -26.99 -11.32 26.50
N LYS A 565 -25.93 -11.83 25.89
CA LYS A 565 -25.32 -13.10 26.29
C LYS A 565 -24.78 -13.01 27.73
N GLY A 566 -25.19 -13.94 28.58
CA GLY A 566 -24.74 -14.03 29.98
C GLY A 566 -25.53 -13.16 30.97
N SER A 567 -26.55 -12.42 30.53
CA SER A 567 -27.41 -11.60 31.42
C SER A 567 -28.57 -12.37 32.06
N GLY A 568 -28.56 -13.71 32.03
CA GLY A 568 -29.68 -14.52 32.54
C GLY A 568 -30.99 -14.35 31.77
N GLY A 569 -30.95 -13.81 30.54
CA GLY A 569 -32.15 -13.48 29.75
C GLY A 569 -32.66 -12.05 29.96
N GLY A 570 -31.99 -11.25 30.80
CA GLY A 570 -32.31 -9.84 30.97
C GLY A 570 -32.09 -9.03 29.69
N MET A 571 -33.10 -8.28 29.27
CA MET A 571 -33.00 -7.34 28.16
C MET A 571 -32.22 -6.11 28.61
N ARG A 572 -31.36 -5.59 27.74
CA ARG A 572 -30.64 -4.32 27.96
C ARG A 572 -30.84 -3.38 26.81
N LEU A 573 -30.84 -2.09 27.13
CA LEU A 573 -30.86 -1.04 26.13
C LEU A 573 -29.63 -1.19 25.23
N SER A 574 -29.85 -1.19 23.93
CA SER A 574 -28.83 -1.34 22.91
C SER A 574 -29.02 -0.27 21.85
N TYR A 575 -27.92 0.34 21.41
CA TYR A 575 -27.92 1.28 20.30
C TYR A 575 -27.37 0.60 19.05
N THR A 576 -28.22 0.48 18.02
CA THR A 576 -27.86 -0.17 16.75
C THR A 576 -27.11 0.80 15.85
N GLY A 577 -25.95 0.37 15.34
CA GLY A 577 -25.09 1.07 14.40
C GLY A 577 -25.69 1.20 12.99
N ARG A 578 -24.85 1.60 12.01
CA ARG A 578 -25.26 1.62 10.59
C ARG A 578 -25.25 0.22 9.98
N ASP A 579 -24.48 -0.69 10.58
CA ASP A 579 -24.48 -2.11 10.25
C ASP A 579 -25.35 -2.90 11.24
N ASP A 580 -25.34 -4.22 11.13
CA ASP A 580 -26.11 -5.12 11.99
C ASP A 580 -25.50 -5.30 13.40
N ARG A 581 -24.61 -4.40 13.80
CA ARG A 581 -23.96 -4.39 15.11
C ARG A 581 -24.57 -3.35 16.03
N HIS A 582 -24.54 -3.63 17.33
CA HIS A 582 -25.02 -2.72 18.37
C HIS A 582 -24.05 -2.69 19.55
N PHE A 583 -24.14 -1.68 20.40
CA PHE A 583 -23.43 -1.63 21.68
C PHE A 583 -24.38 -1.17 22.78
N LEU A 584 -24.00 -1.39 24.03
CA LEU A 584 -24.77 -0.93 25.19
C LEU A 584 -24.43 0.55 25.45
N PRO A 585 -25.38 1.48 25.27
CA PRO A 585 -25.10 2.89 25.46
C PRO A 585 -25.09 3.24 26.97
N CYS A 586 -24.21 4.16 27.36
CA CYS A 586 -24.14 4.72 28.72
C CYS A 586 -24.69 6.15 28.81
N GLY A 587 -24.91 6.82 27.68
CA GLY A 587 -25.37 8.20 27.65
C GLY A 587 -25.17 8.90 26.32
N LEU A 588 -25.29 10.23 26.37
CA LEU A 588 -25.16 11.12 25.23
C LEU A 588 -24.19 12.26 25.54
N TYR A 589 -23.11 12.39 24.75
CA TYR A 589 -22.32 13.63 24.74
C TYR A 589 -23.01 14.68 23.89
N ILE A 590 -23.08 15.91 24.39
CA ILE A 590 -23.54 17.09 23.67
C ILE A 590 -22.38 18.07 23.60
N VAL A 591 -21.93 18.37 22.39
CA VAL A 591 -20.73 19.14 22.10
C VAL A 591 -21.12 20.47 21.46
N LYS A 592 -20.66 21.58 22.04
CA LYS A 592 -20.80 22.91 21.44
C LYS A 592 -19.79 23.05 20.30
N THR A 593 -20.27 23.45 19.13
CA THR A 593 -19.47 23.56 17.91
C THR A 593 -19.20 25.00 17.47
N ILE A 594 -19.90 25.95 18.09
CA ILE A 594 -19.77 27.38 17.84
C ILE A 594 -19.13 28.06 19.05
N ASN A 595 -18.16 28.92 18.79
CA ASN A 595 -17.42 29.65 19.80
C ASN A 595 -18.11 30.97 20.18
N ASP A 596 -18.09 31.33 21.46
CA ASP A 596 -18.64 32.60 21.91
C ASP A 596 -17.82 33.78 21.36
N PRO A 597 -18.43 34.94 21.06
CA PRO A 597 -19.84 35.33 21.30
C PRO A 597 -20.79 35.00 20.13
N TRP A 598 -20.39 34.13 19.21
CA TRP A 598 -21.20 33.75 18.05
C TRP A 598 -22.22 32.66 18.41
N THR A 599 -23.34 32.66 17.70
CA THR A 599 -24.36 31.60 17.75
C THR A 599 -24.98 31.43 16.36
N MET A 600 -25.48 30.24 16.06
CA MET A 600 -26.27 29.97 14.86
C MET A 600 -27.75 30.20 15.14
N ALA A 601 -28.39 30.92 14.23
CA ALA A 601 -29.81 31.18 14.20
C ALA A 601 -30.40 30.80 12.84
N PHE A 602 -31.73 30.85 12.73
CA PHE A 602 -32.45 30.55 11.49
C PHE A 602 -33.24 31.77 11.03
N SER A 603 -33.01 32.21 9.79
CA SER A 603 -33.75 33.30 9.17
C SER A 603 -35.02 32.75 8.54
N LYS A 604 -36.19 33.11 9.09
CA LYS A 604 -37.50 32.73 8.52
C LYS A 604 -37.74 33.36 7.15
N SER A 605 -37.31 34.61 6.95
CA SER A 605 -37.49 35.33 5.68
C SER A 605 -36.63 34.75 4.54
N HIS A 606 -35.43 34.26 4.84
CA HIS A 606 -34.53 33.69 3.84
C HIS A 606 -34.50 32.16 3.85
N ASN A 607 -35.27 31.53 4.74
CA ASN A 607 -35.32 30.08 4.98
C ASN A 607 -33.91 29.45 5.11
N LYS A 608 -32.98 30.14 5.79
CA LYS A 608 -31.55 29.78 5.83
C LYS A 608 -30.93 30.02 7.22
N LYS A 609 -30.02 29.14 7.63
CA LYS A 609 -29.19 29.31 8.84
C LYS A 609 -28.17 30.43 8.65
N TYR A 610 -27.91 31.19 9.69
CA TYR A 610 -26.91 32.27 9.72
C TYR A 610 -26.22 32.32 11.08
N PHE A 611 -25.04 32.95 11.13
CA PHE A 611 -24.26 33.20 12.33
C PHE A 611 -24.54 34.61 12.83
N TYR A 612 -24.75 34.76 14.13
CA TYR A 612 -25.01 36.01 14.80
C TYR A 612 -24.00 36.23 15.93
N ASN A 613 -23.37 37.39 15.96
CA ASN A 613 -22.46 37.79 17.03
C ASN A 613 -23.21 38.65 18.05
N SER A 614 -23.32 38.14 19.27
CA SER A 614 -24.10 38.78 20.33
C SER A 614 -23.47 40.09 20.85
N LYS A 615 -22.15 40.25 20.72
CA LYS A 615 -21.40 41.43 21.20
C LYS A 615 -21.48 42.61 20.23
N ASN A 616 -21.16 42.39 18.95
CA ASN A 616 -21.11 43.47 17.96
C ASN A 616 -22.37 43.55 17.06
N LYS A 617 -23.36 42.68 17.29
CA LYS A 617 -24.65 42.63 16.58
C LYS A 617 -24.54 42.33 15.07
N GLN A 618 -23.42 41.78 14.60
CA GLN A 618 -23.23 41.39 13.21
C GLN A 618 -23.86 40.03 12.90
N SER A 619 -24.33 39.86 11.67
CA SER A 619 -24.87 38.61 11.14
C SER A 619 -24.15 38.22 9.84
N SER A 620 -23.89 36.93 9.63
CA SER A 620 -23.31 36.41 8.39
C SER A 620 -23.95 35.09 7.98
N TYR A 621 -24.16 34.88 6.69
CA TYR A 621 -24.59 33.58 6.14
C TYR A 621 -23.41 32.65 5.80
N GLU A 622 -22.20 33.19 5.82
CA GLU A 622 -20.94 32.44 5.72
C GLU A 622 -20.39 32.17 7.12
N VAL A 623 -19.61 31.10 7.28
CA VAL A 623 -19.04 30.70 8.57
C VAL A 623 -17.92 31.68 8.95
N PRO A 624 -18.08 32.53 9.98
CA PRO A 624 -17.00 33.39 10.45
C PRO A 624 -15.91 32.53 11.09
N VAL A 625 -14.63 32.82 10.81
CA VAL A 625 -13.51 32.05 11.38
C VAL A 625 -13.52 32.07 12.91
N GLU A 626 -13.88 33.20 13.51
CA GLU A 626 -13.99 33.38 14.96
C GLU A 626 -15.12 32.58 15.61
N SER A 627 -16.13 32.16 14.82
CA SER A 627 -17.23 31.36 15.33
C SER A 627 -16.87 29.88 15.46
N ILE A 628 -15.71 29.46 14.97
CA ILE A 628 -15.30 28.06 14.99
C ILE A 628 -14.85 27.69 16.41
N ALA A 629 -15.51 26.71 17.03
CA ALA A 629 -15.04 26.14 18.30
C ALA A 629 -13.87 25.15 18.04
N PRO A 630 -12.64 25.46 18.49
CA PRO A 630 -11.53 24.53 18.42
C PRO A 630 -11.73 23.35 19.40
N PHE A 631 -10.91 22.30 19.25
CA PHE A 631 -10.99 21.08 20.04
C PHE A 631 -11.08 21.34 21.57
N ASN A 632 -10.22 22.20 22.11
CA ASN A 632 -10.18 22.48 23.54
C ASN A 632 -11.50 23.09 24.05
N VAL A 633 -12.14 23.98 23.28
CA VAL A 633 -13.45 24.56 23.60
C VAL A 633 -14.54 23.48 23.50
N CYS A 634 -14.57 22.71 22.41
CA CYS A 634 -15.52 21.60 22.26
C CYS A 634 -15.42 20.59 23.40
N TYR A 635 -14.20 20.24 23.78
CA TYR A 635 -13.93 19.29 24.85
C TYR A 635 -14.33 19.88 26.21
N PHE A 636 -13.91 21.10 26.53
CA PHE A 636 -14.21 21.74 27.82
C PHE A 636 -15.72 21.95 28.04
N GLU A 637 -16.43 22.48 27.04
CA GLU A 637 -17.85 22.87 27.19
C GLU A 637 -18.84 21.71 27.00
N ARG A 638 -18.34 20.48 26.77
CA ARG A 638 -19.21 19.33 26.53
C ARG A 638 -20.10 19.00 27.73
N LEU A 639 -21.35 18.66 27.42
CA LEU A 639 -22.31 18.15 28.39
C LEU A 639 -22.44 16.64 28.23
N PHE A 640 -22.73 15.95 29.33
CA PHE A 640 -23.02 14.52 29.32
C PHE A 640 -24.37 14.24 29.95
N TRP A 641 -25.26 13.61 29.18
CA TRP A 641 -26.52 13.10 29.68
C TRP A 641 -26.39 11.60 29.91
N GLU A 642 -26.25 11.21 31.17
CA GLU A 642 -26.12 9.82 31.59
C GLU A 642 -27.44 9.06 31.39
N TRP A 643 -27.34 7.84 30.87
CA TRP A 643 -28.46 6.93 30.66
C TRP A 643 -28.31 5.71 31.57
N ASP A 644 -29.15 5.64 32.60
CA ASP A 644 -29.30 4.40 33.38
C ASP A 644 -30.11 3.36 32.58
N ASP A 645 -30.24 2.13 33.11
CA ASP A 645 -31.08 1.04 32.55
C ASP A 645 -32.55 1.44 32.24
N GLY A 646 -32.98 2.65 32.63
CA GLY A 646 -34.36 3.14 32.59
C GLY A 646 -34.65 4.36 31.69
N VAL A 647 -33.80 4.78 30.74
CA VAL A 647 -34.17 5.89 29.82
C VAL A 647 -35.45 5.62 29.00
N HIS A 648 -35.88 4.36 28.94
CA HIS A 648 -37.15 3.91 28.36
C HIS A 648 -38.31 3.77 29.34
N SER A 649 -38.08 3.80 30.65
CA SER A 649 -39.12 3.49 31.63
C SER A 649 -39.79 4.77 32.10
N SER A 650 -41.06 4.91 31.75
CA SER A 650 -42.05 5.82 32.37
C SER A 650 -42.31 5.49 33.85
N GLN A 651 -41.32 4.97 34.59
CA GLN A 651 -41.45 4.61 35.99
C GLN A 651 -41.06 5.80 36.86
N LYS A 652 -42.11 6.33 37.51
CA LYS A 652 -42.14 7.22 38.69
C LYS A 652 -40.79 7.84 39.06
N GLN A 653 -40.66 9.13 38.77
CA GLN A 653 -39.66 10.00 39.38
C GLN A 653 -39.68 9.80 40.90
N ASP A 654 -38.57 9.33 41.47
CA ASP A 654 -38.21 9.76 42.80
C ASP A 654 -37.93 11.27 42.74
N SER A 655 -38.67 12.03 43.53
CA SER A 655 -38.64 13.50 43.60
C SER A 655 -37.29 14.08 44.06
N SER A 656 -36.29 13.24 44.32
CA SER A 656 -34.94 13.57 44.79
C SER A 656 -33.85 13.52 43.71
N SER A 657 -34.16 13.10 42.49
CA SER A 657 -33.17 12.90 41.42
C SER A 657 -33.05 14.13 40.51
N GLU A 658 -31.86 14.76 40.44
CA GLU A 658 -31.54 15.82 39.46
C GLU A 658 -31.45 15.30 38.00
N LYS A 659 -31.73 14.01 37.76
CA LYS A 659 -31.65 13.38 36.44
C LYS A 659 -32.83 13.77 35.53
N LEU A 660 -32.54 13.93 34.24
CA LEU A 660 -33.53 14.30 33.22
C LEU A 660 -34.09 13.06 32.52
N SER A 661 -35.42 13.00 32.39
CA SER A 661 -36.09 11.99 31.55
C SER A 661 -35.97 12.35 30.07
N LYS A 662 -36.16 11.34 29.21
CA LYS A 662 -36.23 11.51 27.75
C LYS A 662 -37.25 12.57 27.36
N ASP A 663 -38.46 12.50 27.92
CA ASP A 663 -39.55 13.40 27.58
C ASP A 663 -39.25 14.85 27.97
N THR A 664 -38.62 15.09 29.13
CA THR A 664 -38.21 16.43 29.55
C THR A 664 -37.19 17.04 28.59
N VAL A 665 -36.21 16.25 28.13
CA VAL A 665 -35.21 16.71 27.17
C VAL A 665 -35.83 17.00 25.81
N LEU A 666 -36.71 16.12 25.31
CA LEU A 666 -37.42 16.31 24.05
C LEU A 666 -38.33 17.53 24.07
N GLN A 667 -39.10 17.72 25.15
CA GLN A 667 -39.94 18.91 25.33
C GLN A 667 -39.11 20.19 25.34
N PHE A 668 -37.95 20.20 26.01
CA PHE A 668 -37.04 21.35 26.00
C PHE A 668 -36.55 21.66 24.58
N ILE A 669 -36.12 20.64 23.83
CA ILE A 669 -35.63 20.78 22.46
C ILE A 669 -36.76 21.26 21.53
N GLN A 670 -37.96 20.72 21.65
CA GLN A 670 -39.11 21.17 20.87
C GLN A 670 -39.48 22.64 21.16
N ALA A 671 -39.45 23.04 22.44
CA ALA A 671 -39.72 24.42 22.85
C ALA A 671 -38.69 25.42 22.27
N HIS A 672 -37.44 25.01 22.11
CA HIS A 672 -36.35 25.83 21.56
C HIS A 672 -36.09 25.57 20.07
N HIS A 673 -36.91 24.74 19.42
CA HIS A 673 -36.71 24.38 18.03
C HIS A 673 -36.98 25.60 17.12
N PRO A 674 -36.06 25.94 16.20
CA PRO A 674 -36.21 27.13 15.36
C PRO A 674 -37.44 27.10 14.43
N PHE A 675 -37.99 25.91 14.17
CA PHE A 675 -39.20 25.71 13.36
C PHE A 675 -40.50 25.56 14.17
N ASN A 676 -40.53 25.83 15.47
CA ASN A 676 -41.76 25.62 16.25
C ASN A 676 -42.93 26.48 15.68
N PRO A 677 -44.00 25.87 15.12
CA PRO A 677 -45.16 26.60 14.62
C PRO A 677 -45.99 27.21 15.76
N CYS A 678 -45.77 26.75 16.99
CA CYS A 678 -46.51 27.10 18.20
C CYS A 678 -45.63 27.80 19.24
N GLY A 679 -44.92 28.86 18.85
CA GLY A 679 -44.45 29.85 19.82
C GLY A 679 -45.64 30.72 20.30
N PRO A 680 -45.68 31.18 21.55
CA PRO A 680 -46.78 32.00 22.05
C PRO A 680 -46.86 33.26 21.19
N ARG A 681 -48.07 33.56 20.69
CA ARG A 681 -48.39 34.90 20.18
C ARG A 681 -48.24 35.85 21.36
N GLU A 682 -47.09 36.51 21.48
CA GLU A 682 -47.05 37.78 22.20
C GLU A 682 -47.82 38.77 21.33
N GLU A 683 -49.09 38.98 21.69
CA GLU A 683 -49.84 40.16 21.28
C GLU A 683 -49.10 41.39 21.82
N ARG A 684 -48.56 42.19 20.89
CA ARG A 684 -48.37 43.62 21.07
C ARG A 684 -48.85 44.34 19.82
#